data_AF-A0A316MLR7-F1
#
_entry.id   AF-A0A316MLR7-F1
#
_cell.length_a   1.000
_cell.length_b   1.000
_cell.length_c   1.000
_cell.angle_alpha   90.00
_cell.angle_beta   90.00
_cell.angle_gamma   90.00
#
_symmetry.space_group_name_H-M   'P 1'
#
loop_
_entity.id
_entity.type
_entity.pdbx_description
1 polymer ?
#
loop_
_entity_poly.entity_id
_entity_poly.type
_entity_poly.pdbx_seq_one_letter_code
_entity_poly.pdbx_strand_id
1 'polypeptide(L)'
;MTAFSCETISVFLFAFISPTLFFCANNTQFFTRSQIVHSLLISGVSGIAAGCVFSLFPSLPPYVISTAALGCFMLLCERMIVELLPHKRMRLFTVSGVFLTFSGLTPFAGLWPLLFFLILFALLSLYDLRRNWNIPKRATFHNFQKRHSSGSKSFTEKPDVFLLLLESFHSRKALDLLYSCDDQDTESFLRQNGFTIYDDIFSNKHNTELSLAALLSQTLDFDAPPETLYRFRDNGYKVFFFDTIAFLSSRYSEFLDTENAGLQPRHIALYRFAGPLFAQSRWLRVFAGGRDPFATTESPITFEDMKGAFERHLSTPDDSPGFHILHFGARHFSGQWYDLRNPANVYRAAYIRGAEQIREIVSLIMHSARAAGRNPLIVAIGDHGALRFRGSFNGPSDPESNVRLHGLDPGLLPYDFFSVLFAVRWGQVSRPARMPHSHVNVFRHICAALEGHSSPSGQDEPDISLLADQYVLARSGKPVSPWERWEESSSPTSLFTLIRPETPLRETMTQIRLAWSRKDFPLAESLVEKLERMPHAELRNNAPDAAAIFMASDRREKGLALMRDELARNPRSEELKLRLARLLIALKRPEDALEMSDGAPSSSSPQFLYEMARASWLCGRPDQAEDTLLRLWESGTQTPVRFKLQVSCLLTLAMERRGEEPCSWLLHQMNALSEQDPLFLPMELQIIIQRLAAGDRPGAEERAWPLLQRAPYLFGLAFLLMDGRLQAGDFPGMEELMKIFHGSMSASPALFGQACCLARAGNLPLDPARTRAADSWLAETGASVLHTGCFSGKWYAARYSRTPHHGPGAQPPLSHYLTRTLLDLTSPNPLFDTRFYLGNCPHIFGYGLLPLLARSDTRLTSPEFDEESYKELHACLLYSNESPMAHALQTGPCPPQEPSGKTR
;
A
#
# COMPACT_ATOMS: atom_id res chain seq x y z
N MET A 1 24.72 -34.19 43.61
CA MET A 1 25.23 -32.82 43.39
C MET A 1 25.37 -32.48 41.90
N THR A 2 26.00 -33.33 41.08
CA THR A 2 26.23 -33.07 39.64
C THR A 2 24.95 -32.95 38.77
N ALA A 3 23.91 -33.74 39.05
CA ALA A 3 22.63 -33.63 38.33
C ALA A 3 21.87 -32.33 38.66
N PHE A 4 21.83 -31.94 39.95
CA PHE A 4 21.17 -30.71 40.41
C PHE A 4 21.85 -29.44 39.88
N SER A 5 23.18 -29.46 39.75
CA SER A 5 23.91 -28.36 39.09
C SER A 5 23.59 -28.27 37.60
N CYS A 6 23.41 -29.40 36.91
CA CYS A 6 23.04 -29.38 35.48
C CYS A 6 21.62 -28.83 35.26
N GLU A 7 20.65 -29.20 36.10
CA GLU A 7 19.28 -28.67 36.02
C GLU A 7 19.24 -27.16 36.28
N THR A 8 19.94 -26.71 37.32
CA THR A 8 20.05 -25.28 37.67
C THR A 8 20.69 -24.48 36.53
N ILE A 9 21.79 -24.97 35.96
CA ILE A 9 22.46 -24.32 34.82
C ILE A 9 21.54 -24.28 33.59
N SER A 10 20.82 -25.37 33.31
CA SER A 10 19.92 -25.45 32.15
C SER A 10 18.77 -24.46 32.26
N VAL A 11 18.15 -24.34 33.43
CA VAL A 11 17.05 -23.39 33.66
C VAL A 11 17.51 -21.95 33.44
N PHE A 12 18.67 -21.55 33.96
CA PHE A 12 19.18 -20.20 33.75
C PHE A 12 19.66 -19.95 32.32
N LEU A 13 20.28 -20.93 31.65
CA LEU A 13 20.61 -20.84 30.22
C LEU A 13 19.36 -20.52 29.40
N PHE A 14 18.29 -21.30 29.58
CA PHE A 14 17.06 -21.10 28.83
C PHE A 14 16.28 -19.85 29.28
N ALA A 15 16.33 -19.47 30.56
CA ALA A 15 15.72 -18.23 31.03
C ALA A 15 16.33 -16.98 30.37
N PHE A 16 17.62 -17.02 30.01
CA PHE A 16 18.31 -15.92 29.33
C PHE A 16 18.21 -15.99 27.81
N ILE A 17 18.46 -17.16 27.21
CA ILE A 17 18.55 -17.26 25.75
C ILE A 17 17.18 -17.19 25.07
N SER A 18 16.13 -17.73 25.70
CA SER A 18 14.82 -17.87 25.06
C SER A 18 14.13 -16.52 24.79
N PRO A 19 14.12 -15.55 25.73
CA PRO A 19 13.67 -14.18 25.47
C PRO A 19 14.41 -13.51 24.31
N THR A 20 15.75 -13.59 24.33
CA THR A 20 16.60 -12.98 23.29
C THR A 20 16.36 -13.61 21.93
N LEU A 21 16.18 -14.92 21.89
CA LEU A 21 15.87 -15.67 20.68
C LEU A 21 14.52 -15.27 20.10
N PHE A 22 13.49 -15.18 20.93
CA PHE A 22 12.17 -14.70 20.53
C PHE A 22 12.23 -13.27 20.00
N PHE A 23 12.89 -12.37 20.72
CA PHE A 23 13.03 -10.98 20.29
C PHE A 23 13.73 -10.88 18.94
N CYS A 24 14.83 -11.63 18.75
CA CYS A 24 15.54 -11.69 17.47
C CYS A 24 14.64 -12.23 16.35
N ALA A 25 13.87 -13.30 16.61
CA ALA A 25 13.00 -13.94 15.63
C ALA A 25 11.95 -12.98 15.06
N ASN A 26 11.41 -12.10 15.90
CA ASN A 26 10.38 -11.12 15.52
C ASN A 26 10.96 -9.82 14.95
N ASN A 27 12.27 -9.61 15.01
CA ASN A 27 12.92 -8.35 14.64
C ASN A 27 14.13 -8.54 13.70
N THR A 28 14.20 -9.65 12.96
CA THR A 28 15.35 -9.99 12.11
C THR A 28 15.70 -8.91 11.08
N GLN A 29 14.70 -8.16 10.62
CA GLN A 29 14.85 -7.05 9.68
C GLN A 29 15.65 -5.87 10.25
N PHE A 30 15.62 -5.62 11.56
CA PHE A 30 16.25 -4.42 12.16
C PHE A 30 17.70 -4.63 12.62
N PHE A 31 18.20 -5.87 12.57
CA PHE A 31 19.51 -6.22 13.11
C PHE A 31 20.36 -7.02 12.12
N THR A 32 21.66 -6.75 12.10
CA THR A 32 22.64 -7.53 11.34
C THR A 32 22.75 -8.96 11.87
N ARG A 33 23.28 -9.89 11.05
CA ARG A 33 23.47 -11.29 11.50
C ARG A 33 24.44 -11.36 12.69
N SER A 34 25.49 -10.55 12.66
CA SER A 34 26.47 -10.48 13.75
C SER A 34 25.83 -9.99 15.05
N GLN A 35 24.99 -8.95 15.00
CA GLN A 35 24.26 -8.48 16.19
C GLN A 35 23.38 -9.57 16.82
N ILE A 36 22.63 -10.31 16.00
CA ILE A 36 21.79 -11.43 16.47
C ILE A 36 22.65 -12.49 17.14
N VAL A 37 23.73 -12.91 16.49
CA VAL A 37 24.65 -13.93 17.03
C VAL A 37 25.30 -13.47 18.32
N HIS A 38 25.84 -12.25 18.38
CA HIS A 38 26.46 -11.70 19.59
C HIS A 38 25.45 -11.60 20.74
N SER A 39 24.22 -11.13 20.49
CA SER A 39 23.19 -11.05 21.53
C SER A 39 22.81 -12.43 22.09
N LEU A 40 22.71 -13.45 21.23
CA LEU A 40 22.43 -14.83 21.66
C LEU A 40 23.61 -15.41 22.45
N LEU A 41 24.84 -15.20 22.00
CA LEU A 41 26.05 -15.64 22.70
C LEU A 41 26.16 -15.00 24.09
N ILE A 42 26.00 -13.68 24.19
CA ILE A 42 26.04 -12.97 25.47
C ILE A 42 24.95 -13.49 26.39
N SER A 43 23.72 -13.65 25.90
CA SER A 43 22.60 -14.17 26.69
C SER A 43 22.88 -15.58 27.21
N GLY A 44 23.38 -16.46 26.35
CA GLY A 44 23.72 -17.84 26.73
C GLY A 44 24.83 -17.90 27.77
N VAL A 45 25.92 -17.13 27.58
CA VAL A 45 27.04 -17.05 28.54
C VAL A 45 26.58 -16.48 29.87
N SER A 46 25.76 -15.42 29.87
CA SER A 46 25.19 -14.84 31.09
C SER A 46 24.27 -15.82 31.83
N GLY A 47 23.45 -16.59 31.10
CA GLY A 47 22.61 -17.63 31.68
C GLY A 47 23.42 -18.77 32.32
N ILE A 48 24.47 -19.25 31.64
CA ILE A 48 25.37 -20.27 32.20
C ILE A 48 26.07 -19.72 33.45
N ALA A 49 26.60 -18.49 33.40
CA ALA A 49 27.26 -17.87 34.54
C ALA A 49 26.32 -17.72 35.75
N ALA A 50 25.07 -17.26 35.53
CA ALA A 50 24.05 -17.20 36.57
C ALA A 50 23.76 -18.59 37.15
N GLY A 51 23.57 -19.59 36.30
CA GLY A 51 23.36 -20.97 36.71
C GLY A 51 24.51 -21.55 37.53
N CYS A 52 25.76 -21.25 37.17
CA CYS A 52 26.94 -21.63 37.94
C CYS A 52 26.94 -20.97 39.32
N VAL A 53 26.62 -19.66 39.42
CA VAL A 53 26.54 -18.95 40.69
C VAL A 53 25.49 -19.57 41.61
N PHE A 54 24.29 -19.84 41.11
CA PHE A 54 23.24 -20.50 41.91
C PHE A 54 23.60 -21.94 42.29
N SER A 55 24.37 -22.63 41.45
CA SER A 55 24.87 -23.99 41.76
C SER A 55 25.90 -24.02 42.90
N LEU A 56 26.51 -22.88 43.25
CA LEU A 56 27.39 -22.76 44.44
C LEU A 56 26.59 -22.79 45.76
N PHE A 57 25.26 -22.65 45.71
CA PHE A 57 24.38 -22.63 46.87
C PHE A 57 23.38 -23.80 46.82
N PRO A 58 23.83 -25.06 46.98
CA PRO A 58 22.99 -26.25 46.84
C PRO A 58 21.91 -26.38 47.92
N SER A 59 21.98 -25.58 48.99
CA SER A 59 20.97 -25.51 50.05
C SER A 59 19.76 -24.63 49.69
N LEU A 60 19.80 -23.91 48.56
CA LEU A 60 18.66 -23.11 48.12
C LEU A 60 17.47 -23.99 47.72
N PRO A 61 16.26 -23.70 48.22
CA PRO A 61 15.06 -24.42 47.78
C PRO A 61 14.83 -24.26 46.26
N PRO A 62 14.40 -25.31 45.54
CA PRO A 62 14.17 -25.24 44.10
C PRO A 62 13.20 -24.13 43.66
N TYR A 63 12.19 -23.80 44.48
CA TYR A 63 11.26 -22.71 44.17
C TYR A 63 11.94 -21.33 44.16
N VAL A 64 13.01 -21.14 44.93
CA VAL A 64 13.82 -19.91 44.92
C VAL A 64 14.58 -19.81 43.59
N ILE A 65 15.17 -20.93 43.15
CA ILE A 65 15.86 -21.04 41.85
C ILE A 65 14.89 -20.77 40.70
N SER A 66 13.71 -21.40 40.73
CA SER A 66 12.63 -21.21 39.76
C SER A 66 12.15 -19.76 39.70
N THR A 67 11.92 -19.13 40.86
CA THR A 67 11.52 -17.72 40.97
C THR A 67 12.60 -16.77 40.44
N ALA A 68 13.87 -17.02 40.76
CA ALA A 68 14.98 -16.20 40.28
C ALA A 68 15.15 -16.29 38.76
N ALA A 69 15.11 -17.51 38.20
CA ALA A 69 15.19 -17.73 36.77
C ALA A 69 14.01 -17.09 36.02
N LEU A 70 12.79 -17.21 36.57
CA LEU A 70 11.61 -16.55 36.01
C LEU A 70 11.73 -15.03 36.08
N GLY A 71 12.32 -14.48 37.16
CA GLY A 71 12.68 -13.07 37.26
C GLY A 71 13.60 -12.61 36.12
N CYS A 72 14.67 -13.36 35.84
CA CYS A 72 15.55 -13.08 34.71
C CYS A 72 14.82 -13.15 33.37
N PHE A 73 14.00 -14.19 33.15
CA PHE A 73 13.19 -14.32 31.94
C PHE A 73 12.27 -13.11 31.75
N MET A 74 11.58 -12.66 32.80
CA MET A 74 10.66 -11.53 32.75
C MET A 74 11.38 -10.18 32.52
N LEU A 75 12.58 -10.00 33.09
CA LEU A 75 13.40 -8.81 32.85
C LEU A 75 13.84 -8.69 31.40
N LEU A 76 14.16 -9.81 30.75
CA LEU A 76 14.56 -9.86 29.34
C LEU A 76 13.38 -9.81 28.38
N CYS A 77 12.22 -10.34 28.78
CA CYS A 77 10.94 -10.28 28.05
C CYS A 77 10.16 -8.97 28.25
N GLU A 78 10.71 -7.98 28.96
CA GLU A 78 9.96 -6.80 29.42
C GLU A 78 9.27 -6.06 28.27
N ARG A 79 9.97 -5.77 27.16
CA ARG A 79 9.38 -5.07 26.01
C ARG A 79 8.23 -5.86 25.38
N MET A 80 8.39 -7.17 25.22
CA MET A 80 7.34 -8.04 24.70
C MET A 80 6.09 -8.01 25.58
N ILE A 81 6.26 -8.08 26.90
CA ILE A 81 5.14 -8.01 27.86
C ILE A 81 4.43 -6.66 27.77
N VAL A 82 5.19 -5.57 27.64
CA VAL A 82 4.64 -4.21 27.51
C VAL A 82 3.85 -4.05 26.21
N GLU A 83 4.37 -4.56 25.09
CA GLU A 83 3.76 -4.44 23.77
C GLU A 83 2.52 -5.35 23.61
N LEU A 84 2.57 -6.59 24.11
CA LEU A 84 1.43 -7.53 24.04
C LEU A 84 0.32 -7.20 25.03
N LEU A 85 0.64 -6.62 26.19
CA LEU A 85 -0.30 -6.33 27.27
C LEU A 85 -0.25 -4.84 27.62
N PRO A 86 -0.96 -3.96 26.88
CA PRO A 86 -0.84 -2.52 27.08
C PRO A 86 -1.38 -2.06 28.45
N HIS A 87 -2.40 -2.74 29.00
CA HIS A 87 -3.01 -2.37 30.27
C HIS A 87 -2.20 -2.84 31.49
N LYS A 88 -1.86 -1.91 32.39
CA LYS A 88 -1.11 -2.15 33.65
C LYS A 88 -1.71 -3.31 34.49
N ARG A 89 -3.04 -3.39 34.59
CA ARG A 89 -3.72 -4.44 35.38
C ARG A 89 -3.57 -5.84 34.76
N MET A 90 -3.70 -5.96 33.44
CA MET A 90 -3.52 -7.25 32.75
C MET A 90 -2.08 -7.74 32.82
N ARG A 91 -1.11 -6.82 32.73
CA ARG A 91 0.32 -7.16 32.95
C ARG A 91 0.56 -7.73 34.33
N LEU A 92 0.08 -7.04 35.36
CA LEU A 92 0.24 -7.50 36.74
C LEU A 92 -0.39 -8.89 36.93
N PHE A 93 -1.63 -9.08 36.48
CA PHE A 93 -2.32 -10.38 36.59
C PHE A 93 -1.57 -11.50 35.86
N THR A 94 -1.14 -11.25 34.62
CA THR A 94 -0.45 -12.26 33.80
C THR A 94 0.91 -12.62 34.39
N VAL A 95 1.73 -11.62 34.74
CA VAL A 95 3.04 -11.85 35.34
C VAL A 95 2.89 -12.59 36.67
N SER A 96 2.00 -12.13 37.56
CA SER A 96 1.73 -12.81 38.83
C SER A 96 1.23 -14.24 38.65
N GLY A 97 0.35 -14.49 37.66
CA GLY A 97 -0.14 -15.82 37.34
C GLY A 97 0.97 -16.78 36.89
N VAL A 98 1.90 -16.30 36.06
CA VAL A 98 3.06 -17.10 35.63
C VAL A 98 3.98 -17.43 36.82
N PHE A 99 4.27 -16.44 37.69
CA PHE A 99 5.05 -16.68 38.92
C PHE A 99 4.36 -17.70 39.84
N LEU A 100 3.07 -17.52 40.13
CA LEU A 100 2.31 -18.44 40.98
C LEU A 100 2.29 -19.86 40.41
N THR A 101 2.16 -20.00 39.09
CA THR A 101 2.10 -21.30 38.42
C THR A 101 3.44 -22.02 38.54
N PHE A 102 4.53 -21.42 38.08
CA PHE A 102 5.82 -22.12 38.04
C PHE A 102 6.44 -22.25 39.44
N SER A 103 6.39 -21.21 40.28
CA SER A 103 6.89 -21.31 41.65
C SER A 103 6.03 -22.25 42.50
N GLY A 104 4.72 -22.33 42.25
CA GLY A 104 3.79 -23.23 42.94
C GLY A 104 3.88 -24.70 42.51
N LEU A 105 4.22 -24.98 41.25
CA LEU A 105 4.48 -26.34 40.77
C LEU A 105 5.86 -26.87 41.17
N THR A 106 6.82 -25.98 41.46
CA THR A 106 8.21 -26.35 41.73
C THR A 106 8.38 -27.30 42.94
N PRO A 107 7.66 -27.15 44.07
CA PRO A 107 7.73 -28.11 45.18
C PRO A 107 7.30 -29.55 44.82
N PHE A 108 6.46 -29.71 43.79
CA PHE A 108 5.89 -31.02 43.41
C PHE A 108 6.67 -31.68 42.25
N ALA A 109 7.14 -30.88 41.29
CA ALA A 109 7.72 -31.38 40.05
C ALA A 109 9.18 -30.91 39.83
N GLY A 110 9.79 -30.27 40.84
CA GLY A 110 11.13 -29.69 40.73
C GLY A 110 11.18 -28.59 39.68
N LEU A 111 12.34 -28.42 39.03
CA LEU A 111 12.56 -27.38 38.02
C LEU A 111 12.01 -27.75 36.63
N TRP A 112 11.57 -28.99 36.43
CA TRP A 112 11.17 -29.54 35.13
C TRP A 112 10.03 -28.78 34.44
N PRO A 113 8.94 -28.36 35.10
CA PRO A 113 7.87 -27.62 34.43
C PRO A 113 8.36 -26.30 33.82
N LEU A 114 9.18 -25.55 34.57
CA LEU A 114 9.76 -24.30 34.10
C LEU A 114 10.75 -24.57 32.96
N LEU A 115 11.64 -25.55 33.12
CA LEU A 115 12.61 -25.90 32.09
C LEU A 115 11.94 -26.32 30.78
N PHE A 116 10.89 -27.15 30.85
CA PHE A 116 10.11 -27.57 29.69
C PHE A 116 9.47 -26.39 28.97
N PHE A 117 8.84 -25.47 29.72
CA PHE A 117 8.26 -24.26 29.16
C PHE A 117 9.31 -23.41 28.43
N LEU A 118 10.47 -23.17 29.06
CA LEU A 118 11.52 -22.34 28.47
C LEU A 118 12.12 -23.00 27.21
N ILE A 119 12.31 -24.33 27.21
CA ILE A 119 12.79 -25.06 26.03
C ILE A 119 11.77 -24.98 24.90
N LEU A 120 10.48 -25.22 25.18
CA LEU A 120 9.42 -25.12 24.18
C LEU A 120 9.37 -23.71 23.57
N PHE A 121 9.44 -22.68 24.43
CA PHE A 121 9.50 -21.28 24.00
C PHE A 121 10.72 -21.01 23.11
N ALA A 122 11.89 -21.54 23.47
CA ALA A 122 13.10 -21.44 22.65
C ALA A 122 12.96 -22.14 21.29
N LEU A 123 12.38 -23.34 21.24
CA LEU A 123 12.20 -24.10 20.00
C LEU A 123 11.26 -23.40 19.02
N LEU A 124 10.14 -22.87 19.52
CA LEU A 124 9.22 -22.06 18.70
C LEU A 124 9.91 -20.79 18.18
N SER A 125 10.65 -20.11 19.05
CA SER A 125 11.42 -18.92 18.67
C SER A 125 12.51 -19.24 17.65
N LEU A 126 13.16 -20.41 17.74
CA LEU A 126 14.17 -20.85 16.78
C LEU A 126 13.54 -21.15 15.41
N TYR A 127 12.36 -21.76 15.41
CA TYR A 127 11.58 -22.01 14.19
C TYR A 127 11.26 -20.68 13.48
N ASP A 128 10.76 -19.69 14.22
CA ASP A 128 10.47 -18.36 13.67
C ASP A 128 11.74 -17.64 13.22
N LEU A 129 12.83 -17.70 13.99
CA LEU A 129 14.11 -17.12 13.59
C LEU A 129 14.63 -17.74 12.29
N ARG A 130 14.52 -19.06 12.13
CA ARG A 130 14.93 -19.78 10.91
C ARG A 130 14.08 -19.36 9.71
N ARG A 131 12.76 -19.23 9.90
CA ARG A 131 11.82 -18.75 8.88
C ARG A 131 12.15 -17.32 8.45
N ASN A 132 12.51 -16.47 9.41
CA ASN A 132 12.74 -15.04 9.20
C ASN A 132 14.21 -14.67 8.90
N TRP A 133 15.12 -15.66 8.85
CA TRP A 133 16.57 -15.44 8.75
C TRP A 133 17.03 -14.73 7.48
N ASN A 134 16.29 -14.97 6.38
CA ASN A 134 16.60 -14.46 5.05
C ASN A 134 15.74 -13.25 4.64
N ILE A 135 14.91 -12.73 5.55
CA ILE A 135 14.18 -11.48 5.30
C ILE A 135 15.20 -10.35 5.11
N PRO A 136 15.07 -9.50 4.06
CA PRO A 136 15.95 -8.35 3.85
C PRO A 136 16.06 -7.47 5.09
N LYS A 137 17.29 -7.03 5.40
CA LYS A 137 17.58 -6.29 6.63
C LYS A 137 17.53 -4.79 6.37
N ARG A 138 16.66 -4.08 7.08
CA ARG A 138 16.67 -2.62 7.30
C ARG A 138 17.37 -2.31 8.62
N ALA A 139 18.63 -2.70 8.74
CA ALA A 139 19.33 -2.65 10.01
C ALA A 139 19.49 -1.20 10.51
N THR A 140 19.07 -0.94 11.75
CA THR A 140 19.17 0.37 12.42
C THR A 140 20.61 0.82 12.63
N PHE A 141 21.55 -0.12 12.60
CA PHE A 141 22.99 0.11 12.57
C PHE A 141 23.55 -0.56 11.31
N HIS A 142 23.49 0.17 10.20
CA HIS A 142 24.03 -0.30 8.92
C HIS A 142 25.54 -0.02 8.88
N ASN A 143 26.33 -0.98 8.37
CA ASN A 143 27.75 -0.76 8.08
C ASN A 143 27.89 -0.44 6.59
N PHE A 144 28.06 0.83 6.23
CA PHE A 144 28.17 1.27 4.83
C PHE A 144 29.59 1.05 4.25
N GLN A 145 30.58 0.76 5.09
CA GLN A 145 32.02 0.68 4.73
C GLN A 145 32.41 -0.21 3.53
N LYS A 146 31.59 -1.20 3.12
CA LYS A 146 31.97 -2.12 2.03
C LYS A 146 31.78 -1.58 0.61
N ARG A 147 31.17 -0.40 0.41
CA ARG A 147 30.73 0.07 -0.92
C ARG A 147 31.33 1.39 -1.41
N HIS A 148 32.10 2.13 -0.61
CA HIS A 148 32.65 3.42 -1.05
C HIS A 148 33.99 3.26 -1.78
N SER A 149 34.06 3.71 -3.04
CA SER A 149 35.32 3.89 -3.78
C SER A 149 35.87 5.30 -3.54
N SER A 150 37.05 5.42 -2.95
CA SER A 150 37.70 6.72 -2.68
C SER A 150 37.97 7.47 -3.97
N GLY A 151 37.18 8.51 -4.25
CA GLY A 151 37.31 9.34 -5.45
C GLY A 151 36.65 10.72 -5.34
N SER A 152 36.39 11.21 -4.12
CA SER A 152 35.73 12.49 -3.90
C SER A 152 36.58 13.66 -4.41
N LYS A 153 35.94 14.61 -5.09
CA LYS A 153 36.58 15.87 -5.51
C LYS A 153 36.84 16.76 -4.30
N SER A 154 37.91 17.56 -4.37
CA SER A 154 38.27 18.46 -3.27
C SER A 154 37.38 19.70 -3.24
N PHE A 155 36.88 20.06 -2.05
CA PHE A 155 36.15 21.31 -1.83
C PHE A 155 37.11 22.49 -1.81
N THR A 156 36.80 23.52 -2.61
CA THR A 156 37.57 24.76 -2.69
C THR A 156 37.35 25.63 -1.45
N GLU A 157 36.12 25.65 -0.95
CA GLU A 157 35.70 26.34 0.26
C GLU A 157 35.33 25.32 1.32
N LYS A 158 35.79 25.52 2.56
CA LYS A 158 35.51 24.60 3.68
C LYS A 158 34.81 25.29 4.87
N PRO A 159 33.64 25.91 4.68
CA PRO A 159 32.90 26.51 5.79
C PRO A 159 32.34 25.42 6.71
N ASP A 160 31.98 25.80 7.94
CA ASP A 160 31.06 24.99 8.74
C ASP A 160 29.71 24.89 8.02
N VAL A 161 29.18 23.67 7.93
CA VAL A 161 27.91 23.37 7.28
C VAL A 161 26.91 22.89 8.31
N PHE A 162 25.73 23.52 8.33
CA PHE A 162 24.62 23.15 9.23
C PHE A 162 23.41 22.72 8.40
N LEU A 163 22.98 21.46 8.55
CA LEU A 163 21.73 20.93 8.02
C LEU A 163 20.68 20.93 9.13
N LEU A 164 19.75 21.87 9.08
CA LEU A 164 18.54 21.88 9.91
C LEU A 164 17.47 21.03 9.22
N LEU A 165 17.34 19.78 9.64
CA LEU A 165 16.32 18.84 9.18
C LEU A 165 15.04 19.09 9.99
N LEU A 166 14.01 19.62 9.34
CA LEU A 166 12.80 20.11 9.99
C LEU A 166 11.68 19.06 9.95
N GLU A 167 11.41 18.43 11.08
CA GLU A 167 10.41 17.36 11.25
C GLU A 167 8.99 17.84 10.94
N SER A 168 8.35 17.21 9.97
CA SER A 168 6.97 17.44 9.53
C SER A 168 6.67 18.91 9.22
N PHE A 169 7.63 19.64 8.62
CA PHE A 169 7.56 21.10 8.44
C PHE A 169 7.24 21.52 7.00
N HIS A 170 6.04 22.08 6.82
CA HIS A 170 5.52 22.48 5.51
C HIS A 170 6.21 23.71 4.89
N SER A 171 6.09 23.81 3.56
CA SER A 171 6.28 25.09 2.86
C SER A 171 5.16 26.07 3.25
N ARG A 172 5.44 27.38 3.15
CA ARG A 172 4.43 28.42 3.36
C ARG A 172 3.19 28.22 2.48
N LYS A 173 3.40 27.84 1.21
CA LYS A 173 2.34 27.56 0.24
C LYS A 173 1.44 26.40 0.69
N ALA A 174 2.01 25.30 1.18
CA ALA A 174 1.22 24.18 1.70
C ALA A 174 0.49 24.55 2.99
N LEU A 175 1.11 25.36 3.85
CA LEU A 175 0.49 25.83 5.09
C LEU A 175 -0.75 26.71 4.81
N ASP A 176 -0.67 27.63 3.85
CA ASP A 176 -1.80 28.45 3.44
C ASP A 176 -2.91 27.61 2.79
N LEU A 177 -2.54 26.75 1.84
CA LEU A 177 -3.47 25.88 1.10
C LEU A 177 -4.25 24.92 2.01
N LEU A 178 -3.56 24.26 2.96
CA LEU A 178 -4.13 23.15 3.74
C LEU A 178 -4.62 23.58 5.13
N TYR A 179 -4.05 24.66 5.64
CA TYR A 179 -4.30 25.13 6.98
C TYR A 179 -4.67 26.61 7.03
N SER A 180 -4.92 27.32 5.93
CA SER A 180 -5.32 28.74 5.93
C SER A 180 -4.50 29.57 6.94
N CYS A 181 -3.19 29.35 6.90
CA CYS A 181 -2.23 29.90 7.82
C CYS A 181 -1.02 30.37 7.01
N ASP A 182 -0.76 31.68 7.05
CA ASP A 182 0.32 32.29 6.32
C ASP A 182 1.51 32.57 7.26
N ASP A 183 2.65 31.90 7.04
CA ASP A 183 3.86 32.03 7.87
C ASP A 183 4.89 33.02 7.28
N GLN A 184 4.43 34.24 7.01
CA GLN A 184 5.29 35.30 6.51
C GLN A 184 6.43 35.68 7.48
N ASP A 185 6.20 35.52 8.78
CA ASP A 185 7.15 35.91 9.83
C ASP A 185 8.41 35.04 9.82
N THR A 186 8.28 33.73 9.60
CA THR A 186 9.44 32.84 9.52
C THR A 186 10.24 33.11 8.25
N GLU A 187 9.58 33.30 7.10
CA GLU A 187 10.28 33.66 5.87
C GLU A 187 11.02 35.00 6.00
N SER A 188 10.38 35.99 6.61
CA SER A 188 10.97 37.31 6.83
C SER A 188 12.21 37.22 7.73
N PHE A 189 12.13 36.46 8.82
CA PHE A 189 13.26 36.20 9.70
C PHE A 189 14.42 35.51 8.96
N LEU A 190 14.14 34.49 8.16
CA LEU A 190 15.16 33.77 7.39
C LEU A 190 15.83 34.71 6.37
N ARG A 191 15.05 35.49 5.61
CA ARG A 191 15.59 36.47 4.64
C ARG A 191 16.45 37.54 5.32
N GLN A 192 16.03 38.05 6.48
CA GLN A 192 16.81 39.02 7.27
C GLN A 192 18.15 38.42 7.75
N ASN A 193 18.22 37.11 7.95
CA ASN A 193 19.46 36.40 8.29
C ASN A 193 20.24 35.88 7.05
N GLY A 194 19.88 36.37 5.86
CA GLY A 194 20.61 36.10 4.61
C GLY A 194 20.34 34.72 3.99
N PHE A 195 19.21 34.11 4.32
CA PHE A 195 18.75 32.91 3.62
C PHE A 195 18.08 33.28 2.29
N THR A 196 18.34 32.45 1.28
CA THR A 196 17.52 32.34 0.08
C THR A 196 16.48 31.25 0.30
N ILE A 197 15.20 31.58 0.10
CA ILE A 197 14.10 30.62 0.16
C ILE A 197 13.80 30.14 -1.26
N TYR A 198 13.56 28.84 -1.40
CA TYR A 198 13.24 28.18 -2.66
C TYR A 198 11.85 27.57 -2.57
N ASP A 199 10.99 27.92 -3.51
CA ASP A 199 9.61 27.45 -3.58
C ASP A 199 9.51 26.13 -4.35
N ASP A 200 8.34 25.49 -4.23
CA ASP A 200 7.99 24.28 -4.99
C ASP A 200 9.02 23.15 -4.82
N ILE A 201 9.47 22.96 -3.58
CA ILE A 201 10.28 21.82 -3.15
C ILE A 201 9.39 20.74 -2.54
N PHE A 202 9.57 19.52 -3.02
CA PHE A 202 8.85 18.35 -2.55
C PHE A 202 9.85 17.27 -2.11
N SER A 203 9.70 16.76 -0.89
CA SER A 203 10.52 15.65 -0.40
C SER A 203 10.30 14.40 -1.28
N ASN A 204 11.33 13.58 -1.47
CA ASN A 204 11.18 12.35 -2.27
C ASN A 204 10.29 11.32 -1.56
N LYS A 205 10.21 11.38 -0.23
CA LYS A 205 9.45 10.46 0.63
C LYS A 205 8.67 11.23 1.69
N HIS A 206 7.64 10.59 2.20
CA HIS A 206 6.75 11.13 3.22
C HIS A 206 7.09 10.57 4.62
N ASN A 207 8.35 10.18 4.84
CA ASN A 207 8.87 9.71 6.12
C ASN A 207 10.28 10.22 6.36
N THR A 208 10.61 10.51 7.61
CA THR A 208 11.86 11.16 8.01
C THR A 208 13.10 10.38 7.58
N GLU A 209 13.08 9.06 7.80
CA GLU A 209 14.24 8.19 7.58
C GLU A 209 14.65 8.15 6.09
N LEU A 210 13.71 7.90 5.19
CA LEU A 210 13.99 7.82 3.76
C LEU A 210 14.20 9.21 3.15
N SER A 211 13.57 10.27 3.70
CA SER A 211 13.84 11.65 3.29
C SER A 211 15.28 12.07 3.61
N LEU A 212 15.79 11.70 4.80
CA LEU A 212 17.19 11.90 5.15
C LEU A 212 18.12 11.02 4.32
N ALA A 213 17.73 9.76 4.05
CA ALA A 213 18.49 8.90 3.15
C ALA A 213 18.62 9.52 1.76
N ALA A 214 17.55 10.07 1.18
CA ALA A 214 17.58 10.78 -0.10
C ALA A 214 18.57 11.95 -0.11
N LEU A 215 18.57 12.77 0.95
CA LEU A 215 19.50 13.89 1.10
C LEU A 215 20.97 13.44 1.15
N LEU A 216 21.24 12.33 1.84
CA LEU A 216 22.61 11.88 2.12
C LEU A 216 23.17 10.91 1.08
N SER A 217 22.35 10.10 0.41
CA SER A 217 22.79 9.14 -0.61
C SER A 217 22.92 9.76 -2.00
N GLN A 218 22.18 10.84 -2.26
CA GLN A 218 22.04 11.46 -3.57
C GLN A 218 21.48 10.51 -4.65
N THR A 219 20.74 9.47 -4.26
CA THR A 219 20.08 8.55 -5.19
C THR A 219 18.71 8.12 -4.68
N LEU A 220 17.85 7.67 -5.59
CA LEU A 220 16.55 7.08 -5.25
C LEU A 220 16.67 5.64 -4.72
N ASP A 221 17.87 5.04 -4.68
CA ASP A 221 18.15 3.86 -3.86
C ASP A 221 18.33 4.29 -2.38
N PHE A 222 17.28 4.16 -1.58
CA PHE A 222 17.28 4.59 -0.17
C PHE A 222 18.10 3.67 0.76
N ASP A 223 18.61 2.55 0.23
CA ASP A 223 19.57 1.68 0.91
C ASP A 223 21.02 1.96 0.46
N ALA A 224 21.22 2.90 -0.46
CA ALA A 224 22.54 3.29 -0.92
C ALA A 224 23.38 3.92 0.21
N PRO A 225 24.73 3.83 0.11
CA PRO A 225 25.63 4.50 1.04
C PRO A 225 25.38 6.02 1.10
N PRO A 226 25.59 6.68 2.26
CA PRO A 226 25.44 8.12 2.41
C PRO A 226 26.63 8.86 1.78
N GLU A 227 26.65 8.94 0.45
CA GLU A 227 27.68 9.58 -0.37
C GLU A 227 28.06 10.98 0.14
N THR A 228 27.08 11.79 0.54
CA THR A 228 27.31 13.11 1.13
C THR A 228 28.21 13.03 2.36
N LEU A 229 27.99 12.09 3.28
CA LEU A 229 28.82 11.96 4.49
C LEU A 229 30.25 11.54 4.16
N TYR A 230 30.42 10.62 3.21
CA TYR A 230 31.76 10.24 2.75
C TYR A 230 32.50 11.42 2.12
N ARG A 231 31.87 12.18 1.22
CA ARG A 231 32.50 13.33 0.56
C ARG A 231 32.97 14.38 1.55
N PHE A 232 32.18 14.65 2.58
CA PHE A 232 32.55 15.57 3.64
C PHE A 232 33.74 15.03 4.45
N ARG A 233 33.72 13.76 4.88
CA ARG A 233 34.85 13.15 5.61
C ARG A 233 36.14 13.10 4.77
N ASP A 234 36.04 12.76 3.49
CA ASP A 234 37.18 12.76 2.54
C ASP A 234 37.78 14.18 2.39
N ASN A 235 36.98 15.22 2.61
CA ASN A 235 37.42 16.62 2.60
C ASN A 235 37.87 17.14 3.97
N GLY A 236 37.97 16.27 4.99
CA GLY A 236 38.47 16.60 6.32
C GLY A 236 37.41 17.16 7.27
N TYR A 237 36.12 17.03 6.95
CA TYR A 237 35.05 17.44 7.85
C TYR A 237 34.86 16.43 8.99
N LYS A 238 34.59 16.97 10.18
CA LYS A 238 33.97 16.20 11.26
C LYS A 238 32.46 16.25 11.11
N VAL A 239 31.78 15.15 11.40
CA VAL A 239 30.32 15.06 11.29
C VAL A 239 29.70 14.98 12.69
N PHE A 240 28.71 15.84 12.92
CA PHE A 240 28.01 15.98 14.18
C PHE A 240 26.52 15.81 13.95
N PHE A 241 25.82 15.12 14.86
CA PHE A 241 24.39 14.88 14.73
C PHE A 241 23.71 15.15 16.07
N PHE A 242 22.82 16.13 16.09
CA PHE A 242 22.01 16.55 17.22
C PHE A 242 20.56 16.20 16.94
N ASP A 243 20.05 15.19 17.63
CA ASP A 243 18.75 14.60 17.32
C ASP A 243 17.82 14.64 18.52
N THR A 244 16.54 14.88 18.25
CA THR A 244 15.47 14.68 19.22
C THR A 244 14.89 13.26 19.19
N ILE A 245 15.32 12.42 18.23
CA ILE A 245 14.94 11.01 18.06
C ILE A 245 16.21 10.15 17.93
N ALA A 246 16.59 9.38 18.95
CA ALA A 246 17.85 8.61 18.93
C ALA A 246 18.01 7.63 17.74
N PHE A 247 16.93 7.25 17.08
CA PHE A 247 16.90 6.32 15.94
C PHE A 247 17.71 6.81 14.72
N LEU A 248 17.55 8.04 14.23
CA LEU A 248 18.15 8.45 12.95
C LEU A 248 19.68 8.55 13.06
N SER A 249 20.16 9.22 14.11
CA SER A 249 21.60 9.30 14.40
C SER A 249 22.27 7.93 14.54
N SER A 250 21.54 6.90 15.01
CA SER A 250 22.08 5.56 15.18
C SER A 250 22.40 4.88 13.83
N ARG A 251 21.61 5.18 12.79
CA ARG A 251 21.81 4.70 11.41
C ARG A 251 23.10 5.23 10.79
N TYR A 252 23.48 6.47 11.08
CA TYR A 252 24.69 7.13 10.56
C TYR A 252 25.84 7.16 11.57
N SER A 253 25.71 6.42 12.66
CA SER A 253 26.61 6.55 13.80
C SER A 253 28.08 6.31 13.45
N GLU A 254 28.40 5.56 12.39
CA GLU A 254 29.79 5.27 12.00
C GLU A 254 30.52 6.49 11.44
N PHE A 255 29.78 7.52 11.03
CA PHE A 255 30.32 8.77 10.54
C PHE A 255 30.43 9.84 11.63
N LEU A 256 29.89 9.62 12.83
CA LEU A 256 29.78 10.69 13.84
C LEU A 256 31.05 10.81 14.67
N ASP A 257 31.54 12.04 14.85
CA ASP A 257 32.77 12.33 15.59
C ASP A 257 32.53 12.75 17.07
N THR A 258 31.34 13.22 17.46
CA THR A 258 31.02 13.57 18.87
C THR A 258 29.65 13.11 19.36
N GLU A 259 29.39 13.40 20.65
CA GLU A 259 28.21 13.08 21.42
C GLU A 259 26.92 13.61 20.78
N ASN A 260 25.93 12.72 20.59
CA ASN A 260 24.57 13.14 20.32
C ASN A 260 23.84 13.38 21.66
N ALA A 261 22.92 14.36 21.71
CA ALA A 261 22.03 14.65 22.82
C ALA A 261 21.26 13.41 23.36
N GLY A 262 21.17 12.34 22.56
CA GLY A 262 20.49 11.10 22.92
C GLY A 262 21.33 9.90 23.38
N LEU A 263 22.59 9.76 22.96
CA LEU A 263 23.38 8.54 23.16
C LEU A 263 24.90 8.82 23.21
N GLN A 264 25.56 8.36 24.27
CA GLN A 264 27.03 8.40 24.36
C GLN A 264 27.69 7.37 23.41
N PRO A 265 28.92 7.62 22.92
CA PRO A 265 29.63 6.72 21.98
C PRO A 265 29.73 5.26 22.46
N ARG A 266 29.95 5.04 23.76
CA ARG A 266 29.97 3.71 24.37
C ARG A 266 28.65 2.95 24.23
N HIS A 267 27.51 3.66 24.27
CA HIS A 267 26.20 3.05 24.09
C HIS A 267 26.00 2.65 22.64
N ILE A 268 26.37 3.51 21.69
CA ILE A 268 26.35 3.20 20.25
C ILE A 268 27.18 1.95 19.94
N ALA A 269 28.41 1.87 20.48
CA ALA A 269 29.26 0.69 20.32
C ALA A 269 28.59 -0.58 20.86
N LEU A 270 27.92 -0.49 22.01
CA LEU A 270 27.18 -1.59 22.62
C LEU A 270 26.00 -2.06 21.75
N TYR A 271 25.21 -1.13 21.20
CA TYR A 271 24.12 -1.47 20.27
C TYR A 271 24.60 -1.99 18.92
N ARG A 272 25.73 -1.48 18.40
CA ARG A 272 26.36 -2.06 17.21
C ARG A 272 26.82 -3.49 17.45
N PHE A 273 27.35 -3.77 18.63
CA PHE A 273 27.85 -5.09 18.97
C PHE A 273 26.73 -6.09 19.22
N ALA A 274 25.75 -5.75 20.06
CA ALA A 274 24.72 -6.67 20.55
C ALA A 274 23.34 -6.00 20.70
N GLY A 275 22.94 -5.20 19.72
CA GLY A 275 21.70 -4.42 19.70
C GLY A 275 20.44 -5.13 20.18
N PRO A 276 20.11 -6.35 19.70
CA PRO A 276 18.91 -7.07 20.14
C PRO A 276 18.80 -7.26 21.66
N LEU A 277 19.92 -7.54 22.32
CA LEU A 277 19.98 -7.76 23.77
C LEU A 277 19.54 -6.51 24.56
N PHE A 278 19.93 -5.32 24.11
CA PHE A 278 19.58 -4.07 24.77
C PHE A 278 18.21 -3.55 24.30
N ALA A 279 17.81 -3.86 23.08
CA ALA A 279 16.52 -3.46 22.51
C ALA A 279 15.32 -4.12 23.21
N GLN A 280 15.47 -5.35 23.70
CA GLN A 280 14.38 -6.14 24.32
C GLN A 280 14.05 -5.75 25.78
N SER A 281 14.93 -5.03 26.47
CA SER A 281 14.75 -4.72 27.91
C SER A 281 15.21 -3.32 28.26
N ARG A 282 14.29 -2.48 28.75
CA ARG A 282 14.57 -1.14 29.28
C ARG A 282 15.55 -1.20 30.45
N TRP A 283 15.49 -2.24 31.26
CA TRP A 283 16.40 -2.41 32.41
C TRP A 283 17.85 -2.58 31.96
N LEU A 284 18.08 -3.38 30.91
CA LEU A 284 19.40 -3.52 30.31
C LEU A 284 19.90 -2.19 29.70
N ARG A 285 19.00 -1.39 29.12
CA ARG A 285 19.35 -0.05 28.60
C ARG A 285 19.76 0.90 29.72
N VAL A 286 18.96 0.99 30.78
CA VAL A 286 19.24 1.83 31.95
C VAL A 286 20.55 1.41 32.61
N PHE A 287 20.77 0.11 32.80
CA PHE A 287 22.02 -0.42 33.36
C PHE A 287 23.23 -0.07 32.48
N ALA A 288 23.07 -0.14 31.16
CA ALA A 288 24.09 0.28 30.21
C ALA A 288 24.26 1.80 30.08
N GLY A 289 23.51 2.61 30.84
CA GLY A 289 23.53 4.08 30.77
C GLY A 289 22.83 4.67 29.55
N GLY A 290 22.17 3.85 28.72
CA GLY A 290 21.57 4.23 27.45
C GLY A 290 20.08 4.60 27.55
N ARG A 291 19.65 5.60 26.76
CA ARG A 291 18.24 5.83 26.42
C ARG A 291 17.81 4.83 25.32
N ASP A 292 16.51 4.65 25.09
CA ASP A 292 16.00 3.72 24.06
C ASP A 292 16.18 4.28 22.64
N PRO A 293 17.06 3.71 21.80
CA PRO A 293 17.23 4.17 20.42
C PRO A 293 16.03 3.82 19.53
N PHE A 294 15.11 2.97 20.00
CA PHE A 294 13.94 2.51 19.25
C PHE A 294 12.64 3.17 19.72
N ALA A 295 12.69 4.17 20.59
CA ALA A 295 11.51 4.95 20.98
C ALA A 295 11.08 5.85 19.81
N THR A 296 10.14 5.37 18.99
CA THR A 296 9.66 6.06 17.79
C THR A 296 8.52 7.04 18.04
N THR A 297 7.80 6.94 19.17
CA THR A 297 6.60 7.75 19.46
C THR A 297 6.73 8.67 20.67
N GLU A 298 7.60 8.36 21.63
CA GLU A 298 7.91 9.19 22.80
C GLU A 298 9.41 9.14 23.07
N SER A 299 10.19 9.86 22.26
CA SER A 299 11.60 10.06 22.59
C SER A 299 11.66 10.92 23.88
N PRO A 300 12.36 10.47 24.93
CA PRO A 300 12.57 11.27 26.14
C PRO A 300 13.52 12.46 25.90
N ILE A 301 14.01 12.65 24.68
CA ILE A 301 14.88 13.76 24.29
C ILE A 301 14.00 14.92 23.81
N THR A 302 14.01 15.98 24.60
CA THR A 302 13.30 17.22 24.32
C THR A 302 14.12 18.10 23.37
N PHE A 303 13.48 19.13 22.80
CA PHE A 303 14.20 20.17 22.05
C PHE A 303 15.27 20.83 22.92
N GLU A 304 14.97 21.12 24.19
CA GLU A 304 15.92 21.73 25.12
C GLU A 304 17.13 20.84 25.43
N ASP A 305 16.95 19.52 25.53
CA ASP A 305 18.07 18.59 25.69
C ASP A 305 19.02 18.65 24.48
N MET A 306 18.45 18.66 23.27
CA MET A 306 19.18 18.74 22.01
C MET A 306 19.90 20.08 21.87
N LYS A 307 19.18 21.18 22.09
CA LYS A 307 19.71 22.54 22.05
C LYS A 307 20.83 22.72 23.07
N GLY A 308 20.67 22.28 24.31
CA GLY A 308 21.70 22.38 25.34
C GLY A 308 22.96 21.58 25.00
N ALA A 309 22.84 20.43 24.32
CA ALA A 309 24.00 19.71 23.79
C ALA A 309 24.68 20.47 22.66
N PHE A 310 23.89 21.07 21.77
CA PHE A 310 24.40 21.87 20.67
C PHE A 310 25.10 23.16 21.15
N GLU A 311 24.56 23.85 22.16
CA GLU A 311 25.20 25.02 22.78
C GLU A 311 26.56 24.67 23.40
N ARG A 312 26.65 23.53 24.10
CA ARG A 312 27.94 23.03 24.62
C ARG A 312 28.92 22.76 23.49
N HIS A 313 28.47 22.13 22.41
CA HIS A 313 29.31 21.88 21.23
C HIS A 313 29.83 23.17 20.60
N LEU A 314 28.98 24.19 20.42
CA LEU A 314 29.38 25.49 19.89
C LEU A 314 30.35 26.24 20.83
N SER A 315 30.37 25.92 22.12
CA SER A 315 31.28 26.50 23.11
C SER A 315 32.65 25.83 23.16
N THR A 316 32.82 24.67 22.53
CA THR A 316 34.09 23.93 22.45
C THR A 316 34.74 24.17 21.08
N PRO A 317 35.71 25.08 20.96
CA PRO A 317 36.30 25.42 19.67
C PRO A 317 37.06 24.23 19.06
N ASP A 318 36.78 23.96 17.79
CA ASP A 318 37.50 23.01 16.94
C ASP A 318 37.91 23.74 15.65
N ASP A 319 39.17 23.60 15.27
CA ASP A 319 39.73 24.22 14.06
C ASP A 319 39.35 23.44 12.79
N SER A 320 38.83 22.22 12.94
CA SER A 320 38.34 21.40 11.82
C SER A 320 36.97 21.89 11.34
N PRO A 321 36.70 21.90 10.01
CA PRO A 321 35.37 22.24 9.52
C PRO A 321 34.35 21.16 9.94
N GLY A 322 33.18 21.59 10.40
CA GLY A 322 32.13 20.69 10.88
C GLY A 322 30.93 20.58 9.94
N PHE A 323 30.42 19.38 9.73
CA PHE A 323 29.12 19.11 9.13
C PHE A 323 28.12 18.71 10.23
N HIS A 324 27.24 19.63 10.59
CA HIS A 324 26.32 19.51 11.70
C HIS A 324 24.92 19.21 11.19
N ILE A 325 24.31 18.11 11.63
CA ILE A 325 22.93 17.75 11.32
C ILE A 325 22.10 17.97 12.59
N LEU A 326 21.09 18.82 12.53
CA LEU A 326 20.20 19.14 13.64
C LEU A 326 18.77 18.74 13.25
N HIS A 327 18.13 17.89 14.06
CA HIS A 327 16.80 17.37 13.79
C HIS A 327 15.76 17.77 14.85
N PHE A 328 14.86 18.68 14.46
CA PHE A 328 13.81 19.28 15.28
C PHE A 328 12.67 19.80 14.39
N GLY A 329 11.58 20.33 14.93
CA GLY A 329 10.47 20.83 14.09
C GLY A 329 9.10 20.67 14.74
N ALA A 330 8.07 20.48 13.92
CA ALA A 330 6.69 20.40 14.39
C ALA A 330 6.45 19.20 15.32
N ARG A 331 7.04 18.04 15.01
CA ARG A 331 6.99 16.77 15.78
C ARG A 331 5.59 16.30 16.16
N HIS A 332 5.16 15.15 15.63
CA HIS A 332 3.96 14.46 16.12
C HIS A 332 4.28 13.52 17.29
N PHE A 333 3.73 13.78 18.48
CA PHE A 333 3.94 12.94 19.68
C PHE A 333 2.88 11.85 19.89
N SER A 334 1.85 11.74 19.04
CA SER A 334 0.78 10.73 19.20
C SER A 334 -0.13 10.56 17.97
N GLY A 335 0.27 11.06 16.79
CA GLY A 335 -0.55 10.99 15.57
C GLY A 335 -1.88 11.75 15.65
N GLN A 336 -2.04 12.65 16.63
CA GLN A 336 -3.30 13.37 16.88
C GLN A 336 -3.82 14.14 15.65
N TRP A 337 -2.97 14.65 14.77
CA TRP A 337 -3.43 15.37 13.59
C TRP A 337 -3.59 14.51 12.32
N TYR A 338 -3.37 13.19 12.40
CA TYR A 338 -3.69 12.27 11.28
C TYR A 338 -5.19 11.92 11.24
N ASP A 339 -5.88 12.07 12.37
CA ASP A 339 -7.31 11.83 12.45
C ASP A 339 -8.04 13.04 11.88
N LEU A 340 -8.71 12.88 10.73
CA LEU A 340 -9.47 13.95 10.08
C LEU A 340 -10.61 14.50 10.96
N ARG A 341 -11.01 13.79 12.01
CA ARG A 341 -11.96 14.28 13.02
C ARG A 341 -11.35 15.35 13.93
N ASN A 342 -10.02 15.38 14.06
CA ASN A 342 -9.33 16.36 14.87
C ASN A 342 -9.17 17.69 14.11
N PRO A 343 -9.32 18.82 14.81
CA PRO A 343 -9.31 20.13 14.17
C PRO A 343 -7.93 20.49 13.60
N ALA A 344 -7.93 21.28 12.53
CA ALA A 344 -6.72 21.68 11.81
C ALA A 344 -5.69 22.44 12.65
N ASN A 345 -6.13 23.06 13.74
CA ASN A 345 -5.30 23.85 14.65
C ASN A 345 -4.27 23.02 15.44
N VAL A 346 -4.47 21.70 15.57
CA VAL A 346 -3.52 20.82 16.29
C VAL A 346 -2.15 20.83 15.61
N TYR A 347 -2.12 20.70 14.28
CA TYR A 347 -0.88 20.83 13.50
C TYR A 347 -0.35 22.27 13.51
N ARG A 348 -1.21 23.28 13.36
CA ARG A 348 -0.77 24.70 13.38
C ARG A 348 0.01 25.05 14.65
N ALA A 349 -0.45 24.60 15.81
CA ALA A 349 0.24 24.83 17.08
C ALA A 349 1.62 24.15 17.12
N ALA A 350 1.75 22.97 16.51
CA ALA A 350 3.01 22.26 16.39
C ALA A 350 3.98 22.97 15.43
N TYR A 351 3.48 23.41 14.29
CA TYR A 351 4.21 24.20 13.31
C TYR A 351 4.76 25.50 13.93
N ILE A 352 3.93 26.27 14.66
CA ILE A 352 4.36 27.53 15.31
C ILE A 352 5.52 27.29 16.27
N ARG A 353 5.46 26.22 17.10
CA ARG A 353 6.60 25.85 17.97
C ARG A 353 7.84 25.51 17.16
N GLY A 354 7.70 24.77 16.06
CA GLY A 354 8.81 24.48 15.16
C GLY A 354 9.44 25.75 14.56
N ALA A 355 8.62 26.73 14.18
CA ALA A 355 9.06 28.02 13.67
C ALA A 355 9.84 28.83 14.73
N GLU A 356 9.41 28.82 15.99
CA GLU A 356 10.15 29.41 17.12
C GLU A 356 11.51 28.72 17.31
N GLN A 357 11.54 27.38 17.27
CA GLN A 357 12.78 26.60 17.37
C GLN A 357 13.78 26.94 16.25
N ILE A 358 13.32 27.16 15.02
CA ILE A 358 14.17 27.60 13.90
C ILE A 358 14.84 28.94 14.26
N ARG A 359 14.09 29.90 14.80
CA ARG A 359 14.63 31.21 15.19
C ARG A 359 15.70 31.08 16.26
N GLU A 360 15.48 30.24 17.26
CA GLU A 360 16.45 29.98 18.32
C GLU A 360 17.75 29.38 17.79
N ILE A 361 17.67 28.28 17.03
CA ILE A 361 18.84 27.57 16.51
C ILE A 361 19.62 28.42 15.51
N VAL A 362 18.94 29.12 14.59
CA VAL A 362 19.61 30.03 13.64
C VAL A 362 20.30 31.16 14.39
N SER A 363 19.66 31.74 15.42
CA SER A 363 20.27 32.81 16.23
C SER A 363 21.53 32.31 16.97
N LEU A 364 21.49 31.10 17.53
CA LEU A 364 22.65 30.47 18.17
C LEU A 364 23.81 30.26 17.19
N ILE A 365 23.55 29.69 16.01
CA ILE A 365 24.56 29.50 14.97
C ILE A 365 25.17 30.84 14.57
N MET A 366 24.33 31.84 14.29
CA MET A 366 24.79 33.16 13.83
C MET A 366 25.58 33.90 14.92
N HIS A 367 25.20 33.78 16.19
CA HIS A 367 25.94 34.36 17.30
C HIS A 367 27.32 33.73 17.46
N SER A 368 27.39 32.40 17.49
CA SER A 368 28.65 31.65 17.57
C SER A 368 29.57 31.93 16.36
N ALA A 369 29.02 31.90 15.15
CA ALA A 369 29.76 32.19 13.93
C ALA A 369 30.35 33.60 13.92
N ARG A 370 29.58 34.63 14.33
CA ARG A 370 30.07 36.00 14.46
C ARG A 370 31.20 36.12 15.48
N ALA A 371 31.06 35.48 16.64
CA ALA A 371 32.10 35.47 17.68
C ALA A 371 33.41 34.83 17.19
N ALA A 372 33.31 33.80 16.34
CA ALA A 372 34.44 33.11 15.75
C ALA A 372 34.95 33.74 14.43
N GLY A 373 34.33 34.81 13.93
CA GLY A 373 34.66 35.41 12.62
C GLY A 373 34.40 34.48 11.42
N ARG A 374 33.52 33.49 11.58
CA ARG A 374 33.18 32.48 10.55
C ARG A 374 31.90 32.88 9.80
N ASN A 375 31.74 32.36 8.59
CA ASN A 375 30.56 32.59 7.76
C ASN A 375 29.97 31.25 7.25
N PRO A 376 29.13 30.58 8.05
CA PRO A 376 28.71 29.20 7.78
C PRO A 376 27.71 29.09 6.63
N LEU A 377 27.68 27.91 6.03
CA LEU A 377 26.62 27.45 5.13
C LEU A 377 25.52 26.81 5.96
N ILE A 378 24.28 27.30 5.86
CA ILE A 378 23.14 26.75 6.61
C ILE A 378 22.05 26.33 5.63
N VAL A 379 21.60 25.08 5.75
CA VAL A 379 20.56 24.45 4.94
C VAL A 379 19.40 24.12 5.86
N ALA A 380 18.28 24.82 5.74
CA ALA A 380 17.05 24.51 6.45
C ALA A 380 16.08 23.83 5.47
N ILE A 381 15.71 22.59 5.76
CA ILE A 381 14.84 21.80 4.88
C ILE A 381 13.88 20.92 5.68
N GLY A 382 12.60 20.92 5.33
CA GLY A 382 11.63 19.98 5.89
C GLY A 382 11.90 18.55 5.42
N ASP A 383 11.68 17.55 6.27
CA ASP A 383 11.83 16.15 5.90
C ASP A 383 10.63 15.64 5.08
N HIS A 384 9.42 16.01 5.48
CA HIS A 384 8.15 15.76 4.81
C HIS A 384 7.05 16.70 5.36
N GLY A 385 5.84 16.60 4.80
CA GLY A 385 4.67 17.34 5.27
C GLY A 385 3.99 16.75 6.51
N ALA A 386 2.81 17.26 6.87
CA ALA A 386 2.10 16.89 8.10
C ALA A 386 1.41 15.52 8.05
N LEU A 387 1.16 14.98 6.84
CA LEU A 387 0.43 13.74 6.61
C LEU A 387 -1.00 13.76 7.18
N ARG A 388 -1.69 14.90 7.07
CA ARG A 388 -3.07 15.04 7.55
C ARG A 388 -4.02 14.07 6.85
N PHE A 389 -3.86 13.88 5.54
CA PHE A 389 -4.71 13.00 4.73
C PHE A 389 -4.18 11.56 4.71
N ARG A 390 -3.34 11.17 5.68
CA ARG A 390 -2.81 9.82 5.79
C ARG A 390 -3.95 8.80 5.83
N GLY A 391 -3.89 7.84 4.92
CA GLY A 391 -4.88 6.75 4.82
C GLY A 391 -6.09 7.06 3.93
N SER A 392 -6.27 8.29 3.45
CA SER A 392 -7.30 8.61 2.43
C SER A 392 -7.10 7.85 1.11
N PHE A 393 -5.88 7.39 0.85
CA PHE A 393 -5.55 6.58 -0.32
C PHE A 393 -5.76 5.06 -0.11
N ASN A 394 -6.10 4.64 1.12
CA ASN A 394 -6.38 3.23 1.42
C ASN A 394 -7.81 2.89 1.01
N GLY A 395 -7.98 1.73 0.38
CA GLY A 395 -9.31 1.28 -0.01
C GLY A 395 -9.26 0.19 -1.08
N PRO A 396 -10.43 -0.29 -1.50
CA PRO A 396 -10.54 -1.36 -2.48
C PRO A 396 -10.25 -0.91 -3.93
N SER A 397 -10.26 0.40 -4.20
CA SER A 397 -10.00 0.98 -5.52
C SER A 397 -8.53 1.42 -5.66
N ASP A 398 -8.17 2.00 -6.80
CA ASP A 398 -6.84 2.60 -6.94
C ASP A 398 -6.65 3.77 -5.95
N PRO A 399 -5.40 4.05 -5.53
CA PRO A 399 -5.13 5.01 -4.46
C PRO A 399 -5.69 6.41 -4.69
N GLU A 400 -5.67 6.91 -5.93
CA GLU A 400 -6.18 8.25 -6.27
C GLU A 400 -7.72 8.28 -6.21
N SER A 401 -8.38 7.24 -6.72
CA SER A 401 -9.84 7.09 -6.61
C SER A 401 -10.29 6.99 -5.16
N ASN A 402 -9.56 6.28 -4.29
CA ASN A 402 -9.88 6.22 -2.86
C ASN A 402 -9.89 7.61 -2.22
N VAL A 403 -8.92 8.48 -2.58
CA VAL A 403 -8.87 9.86 -2.09
C VAL A 403 -10.11 10.65 -2.52
N ARG A 404 -10.52 10.52 -3.78
CA ARG A 404 -11.75 11.15 -4.29
C ARG A 404 -13.00 10.63 -3.59
N LEU A 405 -13.06 9.32 -3.27
CA LEU A 405 -14.16 8.73 -2.51
C LEU A 405 -14.27 9.30 -1.09
N HIS A 406 -13.15 9.73 -0.50
CA HIS A 406 -13.13 10.46 0.76
C HIS A 406 -13.47 11.96 0.63
N GLY A 407 -13.89 12.42 -0.56
CA GLY A 407 -14.27 13.81 -0.82
C GLY A 407 -13.09 14.78 -0.87
N LEU A 408 -11.87 14.25 -1.05
CA LEU A 408 -10.64 15.05 -1.12
C LEU A 408 -10.18 15.18 -2.57
N ASP A 409 -9.59 16.33 -2.90
CA ASP A 409 -8.89 16.53 -4.16
C ASP A 409 -7.51 15.86 -4.10
N PRO A 410 -7.20 14.87 -4.96
CA PRO A 410 -5.89 14.25 -4.99
C PRO A 410 -4.73 15.20 -5.27
N GLY A 411 -5.00 16.36 -5.88
CA GLY A 411 -4.00 17.42 -6.08
C GLY A 411 -3.48 18.03 -4.76
N LEU A 412 -4.19 17.86 -3.65
CA LEU A 412 -3.78 18.36 -2.32
C LEU A 412 -2.80 17.44 -1.61
N LEU A 413 -2.81 16.14 -1.89
CA LEU A 413 -1.95 15.16 -1.21
C LEU A 413 -0.46 15.40 -1.42
N PRO A 414 0.02 15.77 -2.63
CA PRO A 414 1.41 16.14 -2.83
C PRO A 414 1.86 17.28 -1.90
N TYR A 415 0.98 18.27 -1.66
CA TYR A 415 1.26 19.36 -0.72
C TYR A 415 1.29 18.88 0.73
N ASP A 416 0.34 18.03 1.13
CA ASP A 416 0.24 17.52 2.50
C ASP A 416 1.37 16.55 2.86
N PHE A 417 1.88 15.79 1.89
CA PHE A 417 2.83 14.71 2.15
C PHE A 417 4.26 15.14 1.91
N PHE A 418 4.51 15.98 0.90
CA PHE A 418 5.87 16.19 0.41
C PHE A 418 6.27 17.67 0.33
N SER A 419 5.34 18.63 0.28
CA SER A 419 5.73 20.04 0.16
C SER A 419 6.31 20.58 1.48
N VAL A 420 7.58 20.99 1.42
CA VAL A 420 8.40 21.34 2.59
C VAL A 420 9.07 22.70 2.43
N LEU A 421 9.39 23.35 3.56
CA LEU A 421 10.25 24.53 3.55
C LEU A 421 11.64 24.15 3.02
N PHE A 422 12.21 24.97 2.15
CA PHE A 422 13.63 24.88 1.78
C PHE A 422 14.27 26.27 1.74
N ALA A 423 15.29 26.48 2.56
CA ALA A 423 16.03 27.73 2.63
C ALA A 423 17.52 27.48 2.82
N VAL A 424 18.36 28.22 2.10
CA VAL A 424 19.82 28.12 2.19
C VAL A 424 20.45 29.48 2.43
N ARG A 425 21.25 29.58 3.48
CA ARG A 425 22.21 30.66 3.70
C ARG A 425 23.56 30.22 3.17
N TRP A 426 24.00 30.80 2.05
CA TRP A 426 25.23 30.38 1.36
C TRP A 426 26.54 30.82 2.02
N GLY A 427 26.50 31.79 2.92
CA GLY A 427 27.71 32.28 3.59
C GLY A 427 28.72 32.83 2.60
N GLN A 428 29.91 32.23 2.54
CA GLN A 428 30.99 32.57 1.59
C GLN A 428 30.98 31.72 0.32
N VAL A 429 30.14 30.69 0.25
CA VAL A 429 30.06 29.77 -0.89
C VAL A 429 29.29 30.44 -2.04
N SER A 430 29.81 30.31 -3.26
CA SER A 430 29.11 30.81 -4.45
C SER A 430 27.84 30.02 -4.68
N ARG A 431 26.71 30.73 -4.81
CA ARG A 431 25.40 30.11 -5.05
C ARG A 431 25.38 29.40 -6.43
N PRO A 432 24.85 28.17 -6.52
CA PRO A 432 24.66 27.48 -7.79
C PRO A 432 23.61 28.16 -8.66
N ALA A 433 23.68 27.94 -9.97
CA ALA A 433 22.81 28.60 -10.96
C ALA A 433 21.32 28.25 -10.76
N ARG A 434 21.04 27.02 -10.32
CA ARG A 434 19.72 26.51 -10.00
C ARG A 434 19.79 25.60 -8.77
N MET A 435 18.67 25.44 -8.09
CA MET A 435 18.49 24.39 -7.10
C MET A 435 17.44 23.39 -7.60
N PRO A 436 17.55 22.12 -7.21
CA PRO A 436 16.60 21.07 -7.60
C PRO A 436 15.27 21.20 -6.87
N HIS A 437 14.28 20.41 -7.30
CA HIS A 437 12.93 20.42 -6.72
C HIS A 437 12.66 19.30 -5.70
N SER A 438 13.64 18.43 -5.44
CA SER A 438 13.51 17.35 -4.45
C SER A 438 14.82 17.05 -3.71
N HIS A 439 14.73 16.35 -2.57
CA HIS A 439 15.84 16.09 -1.64
C HIS A 439 17.05 15.41 -2.29
N VAL A 440 16.81 14.43 -3.17
CA VAL A 440 17.83 13.55 -3.78
C VAL A 440 18.95 14.33 -4.49
N ASN A 441 18.64 15.54 -4.96
CA ASN A 441 19.60 16.37 -5.67
C ASN A 441 20.18 17.52 -4.83
N VAL A 442 19.64 17.81 -3.64
CA VAL A 442 20.01 19.03 -2.87
C VAL A 442 21.51 19.05 -2.56
N PHE A 443 22.03 17.97 -1.96
CA PHE A 443 23.46 17.90 -1.62
C PHE A 443 24.35 17.66 -2.83
N ARG A 444 23.82 17.15 -3.94
CA ARG A 444 24.55 17.10 -5.21
C ARG A 444 24.91 18.51 -5.69
N HIS A 445 23.97 19.45 -5.64
CA HIS A 445 24.20 20.85 -6.01
C HIS A 445 25.02 21.62 -4.97
N ILE A 446 24.81 21.36 -3.67
CA ILE A 446 25.61 22.00 -2.61
C ILE A 446 27.08 21.55 -2.66
N CYS A 447 27.36 20.26 -2.84
CA CYS A 447 28.72 19.77 -3.00
C CYS A 447 29.38 20.38 -4.25
N ALA A 448 28.66 20.50 -5.36
CA ALA A 448 29.19 21.19 -6.55
C ALA A 448 29.56 22.66 -6.27
N ALA A 449 28.74 23.38 -5.50
CA ALA A 449 29.04 24.74 -5.09
C ALA A 449 30.27 24.83 -4.17
N LEU A 450 30.43 23.87 -3.24
CA LEU A 450 31.63 23.73 -2.40
C LEU A 450 32.89 23.36 -3.20
N GLU A 451 32.73 22.66 -4.32
CA GLU A 451 33.78 22.38 -5.31
C GLU A 451 34.09 23.59 -6.22
N GLY A 452 33.37 24.71 -6.09
CA GLY A 452 33.55 25.91 -6.91
C GLY A 452 32.85 25.86 -8.27
N HIS A 453 31.87 24.95 -8.44
CA HIS A 453 31.10 24.78 -9.67
C HIS A 453 29.66 25.29 -9.53
N SER A 454 29.13 25.88 -10.60
CA SER A 454 27.75 26.39 -10.62
C SER A 454 26.69 25.29 -10.80
N SER A 455 27.10 24.07 -11.10
CA SER A 455 26.24 22.88 -11.31
C SER A 455 27.04 21.59 -11.09
N PRO A 456 26.38 20.49 -10.67
CA PRO A 456 27.04 19.22 -10.44
C PRO A 456 27.54 18.55 -11.72
N SER A 457 28.55 17.69 -11.58
CA SER A 457 28.98 16.81 -12.67
C SER A 457 28.07 15.58 -12.76
N GLY A 458 27.46 15.37 -13.92
CA GLY A 458 26.54 14.26 -14.17
C GLY A 458 25.08 14.73 -14.30
N GLN A 459 24.18 13.80 -14.58
CA GLN A 459 22.75 14.08 -14.61
C GLN A 459 22.16 14.05 -13.20
N ASP A 460 21.24 14.97 -12.92
CA ASP A 460 20.43 14.95 -11.71
C ASP A 460 19.57 13.67 -11.71
N GLU A 461 19.31 13.14 -10.51
CA GLU A 461 18.30 12.11 -10.32
C GLU A 461 16.91 12.70 -10.60
N PRO A 462 15.90 11.89 -10.96
CA PRO A 462 14.56 12.40 -11.19
C PRO A 462 14.01 13.15 -9.97
N ASP A 463 13.61 14.41 -10.17
CA ASP A 463 12.94 15.21 -9.13
C ASP A 463 11.49 14.73 -8.95
N ILE A 464 11.29 13.72 -8.11
CA ILE A 464 9.99 13.08 -7.90
C ILE A 464 9.69 12.81 -6.42
N SER A 465 8.40 12.80 -6.08
CA SER A 465 7.89 12.39 -4.78
C SER A 465 7.11 11.09 -4.88
N LEU A 466 7.48 10.11 -4.07
CA LEU A 466 7.00 8.74 -4.16
C LEU A 466 6.11 8.35 -2.99
N LEU A 467 4.90 7.88 -3.31
CA LEU A 467 3.99 7.21 -2.40
C LEU A 467 4.12 5.70 -2.55
N ALA A 468 4.40 5.02 -1.42
CA ALA A 468 4.51 3.55 -1.33
C ALA A 468 5.44 2.90 -2.37
N ASP A 469 6.46 3.63 -2.82
CA ASP A 469 7.41 3.22 -3.87
C ASP A 469 6.75 2.88 -5.23
N GLN A 470 5.47 3.25 -5.40
CA GLN A 470 4.64 2.80 -6.50
C GLN A 470 3.99 3.94 -7.28
N TYR A 471 3.83 5.12 -6.68
CA TYR A 471 3.14 6.24 -7.32
C TYR A 471 3.94 7.54 -7.20
N VAL A 472 4.06 8.26 -8.31
CA VAL A 472 4.64 9.60 -8.38
C VAL A 472 3.51 10.61 -8.17
N LEU A 473 3.64 11.36 -7.07
CA LEU A 473 2.65 12.35 -6.64
C LEU A 473 3.08 13.78 -6.98
N ALA A 474 4.39 14.02 -7.06
CA ALA A 474 4.94 15.28 -7.55
C ALA A 474 6.14 15.01 -8.46
N ARG A 475 6.32 15.87 -9.46
CA ARG A 475 7.44 15.84 -10.41
C ARG A 475 7.90 17.25 -10.69
N SER A 476 9.20 17.50 -10.59
CA SER A 476 9.83 18.79 -10.88
C SER A 476 9.11 19.98 -10.21
N GLY A 477 8.77 19.80 -8.92
CA GLY A 477 8.14 20.84 -8.10
C GLY A 477 6.65 21.02 -8.32
N LYS A 478 5.96 20.10 -9.02
CA LYS A 478 4.52 20.21 -9.28
C LYS A 478 3.77 18.93 -8.92
N PRO A 479 2.55 19.04 -8.37
CA PRO A 479 1.63 17.91 -8.25
C PRO A 479 1.39 17.23 -9.61
N VAL A 480 1.27 15.91 -9.58
CA VAL A 480 0.91 15.08 -10.72
C VAL A 480 -0.52 14.56 -10.49
N SER A 481 -1.42 14.71 -11.47
CA SER A 481 -2.74 14.08 -11.48
C SER A 481 -3.16 13.85 -12.94
N PRO A 482 -3.52 12.60 -13.34
CA PRO A 482 -3.59 11.42 -12.51
C PRO A 482 -2.20 10.94 -12.01
N TRP A 483 -2.14 10.31 -10.84
CA TRP A 483 -0.92 9.80 -10.24
C TRP A 483 -0.27 8.76 -11.17
N GLU A 484 0.99 9.00 -11.52
CA GLU A 484 1.74 8.09 -12.38
C GLU A 484 2.26 6.92 -11.55
N ARG A 485 2.24 5.70 -12.09
CA ARG A 485 2.96 4.60 -11.43
C ARG A 485 4.47 4.80 -11.56
N TRP A 486 5.16 4.73 -10.43
CA TRP A 486 6.60 4.65 -10.36
C TRP A 486 7.03 3.22 -10.64
N GLU A 487 7.48 2.97 -11.85
CA GLU A 487 8.21 1.77 -12.19
C GLU A 487 9.69 2.11 -12.03
N GLU A 488 10.26 1.68 -10.91
CA GLU A 488 11.68 1.84 -10.65
C GLU A 488 12.43 1.22 -11.83
N SER A 489 13.19 2.02 -12.58
CA SER A 489 13.99 1.53 -13.73
C SER A 489 15.01 0.45 -13.35
N SER A 490 15.09 0.09 -12.05
CA SER A 490 15.98 -0.89 -11.45
C SER A 490 15.32 -1.93 -10.52
N SER A 491 14.00 -1.91 -10.25
CA SER A 491 13.33 -2.97 -9.46
C SER A 491 12.25 -3.69 -10.28
N PRO A 492 12.58 -4.87 -10.81
CA PRO A 492 11.70 -5.60 -11.73
C PRO A 492 10.63 -6.37 -10.95
N THR A 493 9.36 -6.08 -11.21
CA THR A 493 8.23 -6.89 -10.68
C THR A 493 7.87 -8.10 -11.55
N SER A 494 8.65 -8.42 -12.57
CA SER A 494 8.62 -9.73 -13.26
C SER A 494 9.91 -9.92 -14.08
N LEU A 495 10.81 -10.81 -13.64
CA LEU A 495 12.13 -11.04 -14.26
C LEU A 495 12.11 -12.28 -15.15
N PHE A 496 12.12 -12.15 -16.48
CA PHE A 496 12.47 -13.29 -17.34
C PHE A 496 13.97 -13.62 -17.19
N THR A 497 14.28 -14.84 -16.72
CA THR A 497 15.66 -15.36 -16.75
C THR A 497 15.79 -16.32 -17.92
N LEU A 498 16.49 -15.89 -18.98
CA LEU A 498 16.88 -16.73 -20.11
C LEU A 498 18.27 -17.34 -19.86
N ILE A 499 18.38 -18.67 -19.88
CA ILE A 499 19.65 -19.39 -19.77
C ILE A 499 19.97 -20.04 -21.13
N ARG A 500 21.14 -19.73 -21.71
CA ARG A 500 21.71 -20.47 -22.86
C ARG A 500 22.51 -21.67 -22.34
N PRO A 501 22.21 -22.91 -22.75
CA PRO A 501 22.90 -24.08 -22.24
C PRO A 501 24.01 -24.53 -23.19
N GLU A 502 25.00 -23.69 -23.52
CA GLU A 502 26.16 -24.18 -24.29
C GLU A 502 27.47 -23.53 -23.84
N THR A 503 28.09 -24.08 -22.78
CA THR A 503 29.52 -24.51 -22.75
C THR A 503 29.92 -25.03 -21.35
N PRO A 504 30.77 -26.07 -21.24
CA PRO A 504 31.24 -26.58 -19.96
C PRO A 504 32.45 -25.77 -19.46
N LEU A 505 32.43 -25.44 -18.16
CA LEU A 505 33.51 -24.88 -17.33
C LEU A 505 33.85 -23.38 -17.48
N ARG A 506 33.67 -22.68 -16.34
CA ARG A 506 34.22 -21.36 -15.95
C ARG A 506 34.35 -20.31 -17.07
N GLU A 507 33.30 -19.49 -17.22
CA GLU A 507 33.33 -18.01 -17.26
C GLU A 507 32.03 -17.46 -17.86
N THR A 508 31.54 -16.36 -17.29
CA THR A 508 30.41 -15.50 -17.73
C THR A 508 29.08 -16.16 -18.15
N MET A 509 28.15 -16.31 -17.18
CA MET A 509 26.72 -16.35 -17.49
C MET A 509 26.30 -14.99 -18.09
N THR A 510 26.13 -14.90 -19.41
CA THR A 510 25.50 -13.71 -20.01
C THR A 510 23.99 -13.77 -19.75
N GLN A 511 23.56 -13.22 -18.61
CA GLN A 511 22.15 -13.00 -18.33
C GLN A 511 21.64 -11.88 -19.25
N ILE A 512 20.82 -12.20 -20.24
CA ILE A 512 20.03 -11.20 -20.95
C ILE A 512 18.79 -10.94 -20.10
N ARG A 513 18.78 -9.82 -19.35
CA ARG A 513 17.63 -9.37 -18.57
C ARG A 513 16.75 -8.50 -19.45
N LEU A 514 15.49 -8.89 -19.64
CA LEU A 514 14.48 -8.09 -20.34
C LEU A 514 13.43 -7.66 -19.31
N ALA A 515 13.30 -6.35 -19.10
CA ALA A 515 12.35 -5.71 -18.17
C ALA A 515 11.07 -5.30 -18.93
N TRP A 516 9.89 -5.51 -18.35
CA TRP A 516 8.60 -5.26 -19.00
C TRP A 516 7.59 -4.57 -18.06
N SER A 517 6.77 -3.67 -18.63
CA SER A 517 5.62 -2.99 -18.01
C SER A 517 4.31 -3.31 -18.74
N ARG A 518 3.15 -2.99 -18.14
CA ARG A 518 1.83 -3.09 -18.81
C ARG A 518 1.67 -2.14 -20.00
N LYS A 519 2.50 -1.08 -20.10
CA LYS A 519 2.51 -0.13 -21.22
C LYS A 519 3.15 -0.71 -22.49
N ASP A 520 3.88 -1.81 -22.37
CA ASP A 520 4.55 -2.48 -23.50
C ASP A 520 3.67 -3.51 -24.24
N PHE A 521 2.37 -3.58 -23.93
CA PHE A 521 1.40 -4.45 -24.60
C PHE A 521 1.44 -4.39 -26.15
N PRO A 522 1.65 -3.22 -26.80
CA PRO A 522 1.79 -3.13 -28.26
C PRO A 522 3.11 -3.71 -28.82
N LEU A 523 4.12 -3.96 -27.98
CA LEU A 523 5.41 -4.54 -28.35
C LEU A 523 5.43 -6.08 -28.24
N ALA A 524 4.30 -6.72 -27.89
CA ALA A 524 4.20 -8.16 -27.66
C ALA A 524 4.63 -8.98 -28.89
N GLU A 525 4.32 -8.53 -30.12
CA GLU A 525 4.72 -9.24 -31.34
C GLU A 525 6.24 -9.24 -31.58
N SER A 526 6.92 -8.12 -31.34
CA SER A 526 8.38 -8.00 -31.46
C SER A 526 9.13 -8.91 -30.48
N LEU A 527 8.59 -9.04 -29.26
CA LEU A 527 9.16 -9.92 -28.25
C LEU A 527 8.87 -11.39 -28.53
N VAL A 528 7.65 -11.70 -28.96
CA VAL A 528 7.27 -13.04 -29.43
C VAL A 528 8.27 -13.49 -30.49
N GLU A 529 8.51 -12.70 -31.55
CA GLU A 529 9.51 -13.02 -32.58
C GLU A 529 10.92 -13.28 -32.04
N LYS A 530 11.38 -12.49 -31.05
CA LYS A 530 12.71 -12.67 -30.44
C LYS A 530 12.79 -13.95 -29.62
N LEU A 531 11.73 -14.31 -28.89
CA LEU A 531 11.64 -15.56 -28.15
C LEU A 531 11.58 -16.77 -29.09
N GLU A 532 10.89 -16.66 -30.24
CA GLU A 532 10.85 -17.73 -31.24
C GLU A 532 12.22 -18.00 -31.89
N ARG A 533 13.06 -16.97 -32.05
CA ARG A 533 14.43 -17.10 -32.57
C ARG A 533 15.43 -17.72 -31.57
N MET A 534 14.99 -18.05 -30.35
CA MET A 534 15.82 -18.63 -29.28
C MET A 534 15.25 -19.97 -28.75
N PRO A 535 15.22 -21.05 -29.55
CA PRO A 535 14.51 -22.28 -29.21
C PRO A 535 15.09 -23.07 -28.01
N HIS A 536 16.33 -22.78 -27.57
CA HIS A 536 16.99 -23.46 -26.45
C HIS A 536 16.99 -22.65 -25.14
N ALA A 537 16.23 -21.56 -25.10
CA ALA A 537 16.09 -20.73 -23.91
C ALA A 537 15.26 -21.43 -22.82
N GLU A 538 15.89 -21.81 -21.71
CA GLU A 538 15.13 -22.23 -20.52
C GLU A 538 14.52 -20.99 -19.83
N LEU A 539 13.19 -20.87 -19.87
CA LEU A 539 12.42 -19.90 -19.07
C LEU A 539 12.21 -20.46 -17.66
N ARG A 540 13.18 -20.25 -16.76
CA ARG A 540 13.03 -20.69 -15.35
C ARG A 540 12.21 -19.69 -14.54
N ASN A 541 11.30 -20.20 -13.71
CA ASN A 541 10.53 -19.49 -12.67
C ASN A 541 9.52 -18.41 -13.13
N ASN A 542 9.31 -18.19 -14.44
CA ASN A 542 8.41 -17.12 -14.95
C ASN A 542 7.55 -17.57 -16.14
N ALA A 543 7.31 -18.89 -16.29
CA ALA A 543 6.45 -19.43 -17.35
C ALA A 543 5.02 -18.86 -17.37
N PRO A 544 4.37 -18.54 -16.23
CA PRO A 544 3.05 -17.89 -16.24
C PRO A 544 3.03 -16.53 -16.92
N ASP A 545 4.11 -15.76 -16.77
CA ASP A 545 4.23 -14.42 -17.35
C ASP A 545 4.57 -14.51 -18.85
N ALA A 546 5.38 -15.49 -19.26
CA ALA A 546 5.64 -15.78 -20.68
C ALA A 546 4.36 -16.23 -21.37
N ALA A 547 3.60 -17.13 -20.74
CA ALA A 547 2.31 -17.57 -21.25
C ALA A 547 1.34 -16.40 -21.38
N ALA A 548 1.28 -15.48 -20.41
CA ALA A 548 0.46 -14.28 -20.52
C ALA A 548 0.83 -13.41 -21.75
N ILE A 549 2.12 -13.30 -22.11
CA ILE A 549 2.60 -12.59 -23.31
C ILE A 549 2.16 -13.29 -24.61
N PHE A 550 2.32 -14.61 -24.69
CA PHE A 550 1.86 -15.39 -25.85
C PHE A 550 0.32 -15.43 -25.97
N MET A 551 -0.40 -15.33 -24.84
CA MET A 551 -1.86 -15.28 -24.79
C MET A 551 -2.43 -13.90 -25.16
N ALA A 552 -1.68 -12.84 -24.85
CA ALA A 552 -1.99 -11.46 -25.24
C ALA A 552 -1.69 -11.14 -26.72
N SER A 553 -0.97 -12.03 -27.41
CA SER A 553 -0.76 -12.00 -28.86
C SER A 553 -1.63 -13.05 -29.57
N ASP A 554 -1.63 -13.08 -30.90
CA ASP A 554 -2.30 -14.12 -31.71
C ASP A 554 -1.57 -15.49 -31.68
N ARG A 555 -0.81 -15.79 -30.62
CA ARG A 555 0.00 -17.00 -30.46
C ARG A 555 -0.39 -17.82 -29.22
N ARG A 556 -1.70 -17.86 -28.94
CA ARG A 556 -2.32 -18.50 -27.76
C ARG A 556 -1.89 -19.96 -27.54
N GLU A 557 -1.78 -20.76 -28.60
CA GLU A 557 -1.35 -22.16 -28.51
C GLU A 557 0.07 -22.33 -27.96
N LYS A 558 0.96 -21.38 -28.26
CA LYS A 558 2.34 -21.43 -27.76
C LYS A 558 2.41 -21.07 -26.28
N GLY A 559 1.56 -20.15 -25.83
CA GLY A 559 1.38 -19.84 -24.41
C GLY A 559 0.85 -21.04 -23.62
N LEU A 560 -0.11 -21.77 -24.20
CA LEU A 560 -0.62 -23.02 -23.61
C LEU A 560 0.45 -24.13 -23.54
N ALA A 561 1.25 -24.29 -24.61
CA ALA A 561 2.35 -25.27 -24.63
C ALA A 561 3.39 -24.97 -23.54
N LEU A 562 3.75 -23.70 -23.33
CA LEU A 562 4.68 -23.29 -22.27
C LEU A 562 4.14 -23.60 -20.86
N MET A 563 2.85 -23.34 -20.63
CA MET A 563 2.22 -23.69 -19.34
C MET A 563 2.17 -25.20 -19.12
N ARG A 564 1.92 -25.99 -20.19
CA ARG A 564 1.92 -27.46 -20.13
C ARG A 564 3.32 -28.01 -19.84
N ASP A 565 4.35 -27.49 -20.50
CA ASP A 565 5.75 -27.87 -20.26
C ASP A 565 6.19 -27.55 -18.83
N GLU A 566 5.82 -26.37 -18.32
CA GLU A 566 6.18 -26.01 -16.94
C GLU A 566 5.42 -26.86 -15.91
N LEU A 567 4.16 -27.20 -16.18
CA LEU A 567 3.41 -28.12 -15.36
C LEU A 567 4.01 -29.55 -15.41
N ALA A 568 4.52 -29.99 -16.57
CA ALA A 568 5.22 -31.27 -16.69
C ALA A 568 6.52 -31.32 -15.88
N ARG A 569 7.24 -30.18 -15.77
CA ARG A 569 8.42 -30.05 -14.88
C ARG A 569 8.04 -29.97 -13.41
N ASN A 570 6.90 -29.35 -13.10
CA ASN A 570 6.41 -29.12 -11.73
C ASN A 570 5.02 -29.73 -11.50
N PRO A 571 4.86 -31.07 -11.61
CA PRO A 571 3.55 -31.72 -11.63
C PRO A 571 2.78 -31.63 -10.30
N ARG A 572 3.45 -31.24 -9.21
CA ARG A 572 2.85 -31.04 -7.88
C ARG A 572 2.37 -29.60 -7.62
N SER A 573 2.55 -28.67 -8.57
CA SER A 573 2.17 -27.27 -8.38
C SER A 573 0.66 -27.05 -8.59
N GLU A 574 -0.08 -26.92 -7.49
CA GLU A 574 -1.53 -26.68 -7.52
C GLU A 574 -1.90 -25.31 -8.15
N GLU A 575 -1.06 -24.30 -7.96
CA GLU A 575 -1.26 -22.97 -8.55
C GLU A 575 -1.15 -22.98 -10.08
N LEU A 576 -0.18 -23.74 -10.62
CA LEU A 576 -0.02 -23.87 -12.08
C LEU A 576 -1.19 -24.63 -12.71
N LYS A 577 -1.66 -25.70 -12.06
CA LYS A 577 -2.85 -26.46 -12.48
C LYS A 577 -4.09 -25.57 -12.51
N LEU A 578 -4.33 -24.80 -11.45
CA LEU A 578 -5.48 -23.89 -11.35
C LEU A 578 -5.45 -22.81 -12.43
N ARG A 579 -4.28 -22.18 -12.66
CA ARG A 579 -4.13 -21.17 -13.70
C ARG A 579 -4.37 -21.72 -15.10
N LEU A 580 -3.78 -22.88 -15.42
CA LEU A 580 -3.94 -23.51 -16.73
C LEU A 580 -5.40 -23.94 -16.97
N ALA A 581 -6.06 -24.53 -15.97
CA ALA A 581 -7.48 -24.90 -16.06
C ALA A 581 -8.38 -23.69 -16.37
N ARG A 582 -8.20 -22.57 -15.66
CA ARG A 582 -8.96 -21.34 -15.91
C ARG A 582 -8.72 -20.79 -17.32
N LEU A 583 -7.48 -20.84 -17.80
CA LEU A 583 -7.13 -20.38 -19.14
C LEU A 583 -7.79 -21.24 -20.22
N LEU A 584 -7.75 -22.57 -20.08
CA LEU A 584 -8.40 -23.50 -21.00
C LEU A 584 -9.92 -23.28 -21.05
N ILE A 585 -10.56 -23.09 -19.89
CA ILE A 585 -11.99 -22.75 -19.80
C ILE A 585 -12.30 -21.41 -20.48
N ALA A 586 -11.50 -20.37 -20.23
CA ALA A 586 -11.68 -19.04 -20.83
C ALA A 586 -11.51 -19.07 -22.37
N LEU A 587 -10.64 -19.94 -22.87
CA LEU A 587 -10.45 -20.18 -24.31
C LEU A 587 -11.49 -21.12 -24.93
N LYS A 588 -12.55 -21.46 -24.19
CA LYS A 588 -13.61 -22.39 -24.65
C LYS A 588 -13.08 -23.81 -24.97
N ARG A 589 -12.04 -24.26 -24.26
CA ARG A 589 -11.49 -25.63 -24.30
C ARG A 589 -11.67 -26.36 -22.96
N PRO A 590 -12.90 -26.54 -22.47
CA PRO A 590 -13.16 -27.18 -21.18
C PRO A 590 -12.80 -28.68 -21.17
N GLU A 591 -12.81 -29.36 -22.33
CA GLU A 591 -12.42 -30.78 -22.43
C GLU A 591 -10.94 -30.99 -22.09
N ASP A 592 -10.05 -30.17 -22.66
CA ASP A 592 -8.63 -30.14 -22.30
C ASP A 592 -8.37 -29.86 -20.82
N ALA A 593 -9.24 -29.06 -20.19
CA ALA A 593 -9.15 -28.81 -18.75
C ALA A 593 -9.50 -30.07 -17.94
N LEU A 594 -10.46 -30.87 -18.41
CA LEU A 594 -10.86 -32.13 -17.78
C LEU A 594 -9.82 -33.23 -17.95
N GLU A 595 -9.08 -33.27 -19.06
CA GLU A 595 -7.95 -34.20 -19.22
C GLU A 595 -6.88 -33.99 -18.13
N MET A 596 -6.77 -32.77 -17.58
CA MET A 596 -5.89 -32.49 -16.43
C MET A 596 -6.40 -33.12 -15.12
N SER A 597 -7.68 -33.50 -15.06
CA SER A 597 -8.33 -34.15 -13.92
C SER A 597 -8.15 -35.68 -13.92
N ASP A 598 -7.89 -36.29 -15.07
CA ASP A 598 -7.69 -37.74 -15.19
C ASP A 598 -6.36 -38.13 -14.55
N GLY A 599 -6.42 -38.59 -13.29
CA GLY A 599 -5.26 -38.91 -12.45
C GLY A 599 -4.94 -37.89 -11.36
N ALA A 600 -5.80 -36.91 -11.10
CA ALA A 600 -5.60 -35.94 -10.02
C ALA A 600 -5.59 -36.63 -8.64
N PRO A 601 -4.57 -36.41 -7.78
CA PRO A 601 -4.51 -37.01 -6.45
C PRO A 601 -5.65 -36.49 -5.56
N SER A 602 -6.06 -37.28 -4.58
CA SER A 602 -7.07 -36.94 -3.55
C SER A 602 -6.75 -35.69 -2.71
N SER A 603 -5.59 -35.06 -2.92
CA SER A 603 -5.08 -33.86 -2.24
C SER A 603 -5.20 -32.57 -3.09
N SER A 604 -5.97 -32.56 -4.17
CA SER A 604 -6.10 -31.40 -5.06
C SER A 604 -6.83 -30.23 -4.38
N SER A 605 -6.45 -28.99 -4.69
CA SER A 605 -7.03 -27.81 -4.03
C SER A 605 -8.53 -27.65 -4.30
N PRO A 606 -9.34 -27.14 -3.35
CA PRO A 606 -10.77 -26.92 -3.54
C PRO A 606 -11.09 -26.05 -4.77
N GLN A 607 -10.29 -25.01 -5.01
CA GLN A 607 -10.46 -24.10 -6.15
C GLN A 607 -10.20 -24.77 -7.49
N PHE A 608 -9.22 -25.68 -7.57
CA PHE A 608 -8.96 -26.45 -8.79
C PHE A 608 -10.11 -27.41 -9.08
N LEU A 609 -10.58 -28.14 -8.07
CA LEU A 609 -11.73 -29.04 -8.18
C LEU A 609 -13.02 -28.30 -8.57
N TYR A 610 -13.21 -27.05 -8.11
CA TYR A 610 -14.31 -26.19 -8.55
C TYR A 610 -14.24 -25.87 -10.05
N GLU A 611 -13.07 -25.53 -10.58
CA GLU A 611 -12.91 -25.30 -12.03
C GLU A 611 -13.08 -26.60 -12.83
N MET A 612 -12.72 -27.78 -12.29
CA MET A 612 -13.00 -29.07 -12.92
C MET A 612 -14.49 -29.41 -12.96
N ALA A 613 -15.23 -29.10 -11.88
CA ALA A 613 -16.68 -29.22 -11.89
C ALA A 613 -17.33 -28.27 -12.92
N ARG A 614 -16.81 -27.04 -13.02
CA ARG A 614 -17.23 -26.05 -14.03
C ARG A 614 -16.88 -26.50 -15.46
N ALA A 615 -15.72 -27.10 -15.68
CA ALA A 615 -15.36 -27.68 -16.97
C ALA A 615 -16.27 -28.88 -17.33
N SER A 616 -16.54 -29.77 -16.36
CA SER A 616 -17.46 -30.91 -16.53
C SER A 616 -18.86 -30.43 -16.93
N TRP A 617 -19.31 -29.34 -16.32
CA TRP A 617 -20.56 -28.68 -16.66
C TRP A 617 -20.59 -28.13 -18.10
N LEU A 618 -19.53 -27.43 -18.51
CA LEU A 618 -19.41 -26.88 -19.85
C LEU A 618 -19.34 -27.98 -20.92
N CYS A 619 -18.76 -29.13 -20.60
CA CYS A 619 -18.71 -30.32 -21.47
C CYS A 619 -19.99 -31.17 -21.46
N GLY A 620 -21.05 -30.75 -20.75
CA GLY A 620 -22.31 -31.50 -20.69
C GLY A 620 -22.23 -32.80 -19.88
N ARG A 621 -21.35 -32.87 -18.87
CA ARG A 621 -21.22 -33.97 -17.91
C ARG A 621 -21.73 -33.55 -16.51
N PRO A 622 -23.04 -33.36 -16.33
CA PRO A 622 -23.60 -32.82 -15.08
C PRO A 622 -23.37 -33.74 -13.87
N ASP A 623 -23.39 -35.06 -14.06
CA ASP A 623 -23.20 -36.08 -13.00
C ASP A 623 -21.82 -36.00 -12.37
N GLN A 624 -20.79 -35.83 -13.20
CA GLN A 624 -19.42 -35.66 -12.74
C GLN A 624 -19.21 -34.32 -12.03
N ALA A 625 -19.85 -33.26 -12.53
CA ALA A 625 -19.77 -31.93 -11.92
C ALA A 625 -20.40 -31.94 -10.52
N GLU A 626 -21.58 -32.54 -10.38
CA GLU A 626 -22.32 -32.62 -9.12
C GLU A 626 -21.60 -33.44 -8.07
N ASP A 627 -21.14 -34.66 -8.39
CA ASP A 627 -20.38 -35.51 -7.45
C ASP A 627 -19.10 -34.80 -6.93
N THR A 628 -18.46 -34.00 -7.78
CA THR A 628 -17.31 -33.19 -7.38
C THR A 628 -17.70 -32.04 -6.45
N LEU A 629 -18.81 -31.35 -6.75
CA LEU A 629 -19.29 -30.23 -5.94
C LEU A 629 -19.86 -30.67 -4.59
N LEU A 630 -20.54 -31.81 -4.52
CA LEU A 630 -21.05 -32.39 -3.28
C LEU A 630 -19.89 -32.76 -2.34
N ARG A 631 -18.84 -33.38 -2.86
CA ARG A 631 -17.61 -33.66 -2.08
C ARG A 631 -16.93 -32.38 -1.59
N LEU A 632 -16.89 -31.34 -2.41
CA LEU A 632 -16.35 -30.02 -2.02
C LEU A 632 -17.19 -29.32 -0.95
N TRP A 633 -18.50 -29.55 -0.98
CA TRP A 633 -19.42 -29.03 0.03
C TRP A 633 -19.26 -29.76 1.37
N GLU A 634 -19.10 -31.09 1.35
CA GLU A 634 -18.97 -31.94 2.53
C GLU A 634 -17.61 -31.83 3.25
N SER A 635 -16.55 -31.39 2.57
CA SER A 635 -15.17 -31.40 3.10
C SER A 635 -14.87 -30.40 4.25
N GLY A 636 -15.85 -29.64 4.75
CA GLY A 636 -15.79 -29.03 6.09
C GLY A 636 -15.11 -27.64 6.28
N THR A 637 -15.81 -26.85 7.11
CA THR A 637 -15.52 -25.63 7.93
C THR A 637 -14.41 -24.59 7.67
N GLN A 638 -13.36 -24.80 6.87
CA GLN A 638 -12.33 -23.76 6.64
C GLN A 638 -12.43 -23.02 5.29
N THR A 639 -13.39 -23.37 4.44
CA THR A 639 -13.61 -22.69 3.15
C THR A 639 -14.34 -21.35 3.31
N PRO A 640 -13.85 -20.26 2.68
CA PRO A 640 -14.48 -18.93 2.75
C PRO A 640 -15.95 -18.94 2.31
N VAL A 641 -16.77 -18.10 2.94
CA VAL A 641 -18.22 -17.94 2.65
C VAL A 641 -18.49 -17.79 1.15
N ARG A 642 -17.70 -16.95 0.46
CA ARG A 642 -17.78 -16.73 -1.00
C ARG A 642 -17.64 -18.02 -1.82
N PHE A 643 -16.71 -18.90 -1.43
CA PHE A 643 -16.43 -20.14 -2.16
C PHE A 643 -17.55 -21.16 -1.96
N LYS A 644 -18.10 -21.26 -0.74
CA LYS A 644 -19.27 -22.11 -0.47
C LYS A 644 -20.48 -21.63 -1.27
N LEU A 645 -20.70 -20.31 -1.35
CA LEU A 645 -21.79 -19.75 -2.14
C LEU A 645 -21.65 -20.09 -3.63
N GLN A 646 -20.44 -20.00 -4.20
CA GLN A 646 -20.16 -20.39 -5.59
C GLN A 646 -20.44 -21.89 -5.84
N VAL A 647 -20.02 -22.77 -4.94
CA VAL A 647 -20.28 -24.22 -5.03
C VAL A 647 -21.79 -24.51 -5.00
N SER A 648 -22.54 -23.89 -4.08
CA SER A 648 -24.00 -24.07 -4.01
C SER A 648 -24.73 -23.58 -5.25
N CYS A 649 -24.27 -22.49 -5.86
CA CYS A 649 -24.86 -21.98 -7.11
C CYS A 649 -24.64 -22.96 -8.26
N LEU A 650 -23.44 -23.48 -8.43
CA LEU A 650 -23.15 -24.42 -9.52
C LEU A 650 -23.88 -25.76 -9.32
N LEU A 651 -24.05 -26.24 -8.08
CA LEU A 651 -24.89 -27.39 -7.74
C LEU A 651 -26.35 -27.17 -8.14
N THR A 652 -26.89 -26.01 -7.84
CA THR A 652 -28.27 -25.65 -8.16
C THR A 652 -28.50 -25.65 -9.68
N LEU A 653 -27.59 -25.01 -10.43
CA LEU A 653 -27.64 -25.04 -11.90
C LEU A 653 -27.55 -26.48 -12.43
N ALA A 654 -26.76 -27.34 -11.78
CA ALA A 654 -26.59 -28.73 -12.16
C ALA A 654 -27.88 -29.56 -12.07
N MET A 655 -28.58 -29.44 -10.94
CA MET A 655 -29.87 -30.10 -10.71
C MET A 655 -30.92 -29.62 -11.74
N GLU A 656 -30.99 -28.31 -12.00
CA GLU A 656 -31.98 -27.75 -12.93
C GLU A 656 -31.85 -28.27 -14.36
N ARG A 657 -30.61 -28.47 -14.87
CA ARG A 657 -30.40 -28.95 -16.26
C ARG A 657 -30.79 -30.41 -16.45
N ARG A 658 -30.90 -31.20 -15.37
CA ARG A 658 -31.51 -32.54 -15.40
C ARG A 658 -33.02 -32.53 -15.30
N GLY A 659 -33.63 -31.35 -15.10
CA GLY A 659 -35.05 -31.22 -14.81
C GLY A 659 -35.39 -31.59 -13.37
N GLU A 660 -34.40 -31.71 -12.49
CA GLU A 660 -34.60 -31.91 -11.05
C GLU A 660 -34.79 -30.56 -10.36
N GLU A 661 -35.66 -30.53 -9.35
CA GLU A 661 -35.89 -29.30 -8.61
C GLU A 661 -34.79 -29.08 -7.57
N PRO A 662 -34.26 -27.84 -7.43
CA PRO A 662 -33.32 -27.52 -6.36
C PRO A 662 -33.93 -27.86 -5.00
N CYS A 663 -33.26 -28.71 -4.22
CA CYS A 663 -33.79 -29.12 -2.93
C CYS A 663 -33.86 -27.91 -1.97
N SER A 664 -34.95 -27.80 -1.20
CA SER A 664 -35.23 -26.67 -0.29
C SER A 664 -34.09 -26.41 0.70
N TRP A 665 -33.37 -27.46 1.08
CA TRP A 665 -32.17 -27.38 1.90
C TRP A 665 -31.04 -26.57 1.23
N LEU A 666 -30.75 -26.79 -0.06
CA LEU A 666 -29.66 -26.09 -0.76
C LEU A 666 -29.95 -24.59 -0.92
N LEU A 667 -31.20 -24.26 -1.26
CA LEU A 667 -31.69 -22.88 -1.32
C LEU A 667 -31.60 -22.18 0.05
N HIS A 668 -31.91 -22.89 1.14
CA HIS A 668 -31.75 -22.37 2.50
C HIS A 668 -30.27 -22.12 2.86
N GLN A 669 -29.35 -22.99 2.43
CA GLN A 669 -27.92 -22.81 2.66
C GLN A 669 -27.35 -21.63 1.86
N MET A 670 -27.77 -21.46 0.60
CA MET A 670 -27.41 -20.30 -0.22
C MET A 670 -27.88 -19.00 0.42
N ASN A 671 -29.07 -19.00 1.01
CA ASN A 671 -29.60 -17.86 1.74
C ASN A 671 -28.73 -17.52 2.96
N ALA A 672 -28.45 -18.52 3.81
CA ALA A 672 -27.63 -18.34 5.01
C ALA A 672 -26.18 -17.91 4.71
N LEU A 673 -25.62 -18.33 3.57
CA LEU A 673 -24.29 -17.91 3.12
C LEU A 673 -24.29 -16.48 2.55
N SER A 674 -25.34 -16.11 1.82
CA SER A 674 -25.49 -14.75 1.28
C SER A 674 -25.68 -13.71 2.39
N GLU A 675 -26.29 -14.09 3.52
CA GLU A 675 -26.37 -13.24 4.73
C GLU A 675 -25.00 -12.92 5.34
N GLN A 676 -24.02 -13.82 5.21
CA GLN A 676 -22.69 -13.66 5.80
C GLN A 676 -21.75 -12.81 4.94
N ASP A 677 -21.96 -12.73 3.62
CA ASP A 677 -21.22 -11.84 2.71
C ASP A 677 -22.14 -11.14 1.69
N PRO A 678 -22.91 -10.14 2.16
CA PRO A 678 -23.96 -9.49 1.38
C PRO A 678 -23.50 -8.75 0.11
N LEU A 679 -22.21 -8.42 0.00
CA LEU A 679 -21.64 -7.65 -1.12
C LEU A 679 -21.11 -8.54 -2.25
N PHE A 680 -21.15 -9.87 -2.08
CA PHE A 680 -20.62 -10.82 -3.04
C PHE A 680 -21.75 -11.55 -3.78
N LEU A 681 -21.94 -11.19 -5.06
CA LEU A 681 -22.96 -11.79 -5.92
C LEU A 681 -22.30 -12.55 -7.08
N PRO A 682 -22.02 -13.86 -6.95
CA PRO A 682 -21.41 -14.63 -8.03
C PRO A 682 -22.35 -14.69 -9.25
N MET A 683 -21.76 -14.72 -10.44
CA MET A 683 -22.49 -14.71 -11.72
C MET A 683 -23.49 -15.87 -11.81
N GLU A 684 -23.15 -17.03 -11.26
CA GLU A 684 -24.01 -18.21 -11.20
C GLU A 684 -25.29 -17.94 -10.40
N LEU A 685 -25.20 -17.20 -9.29
CA LEU A 685 -26.36 -16.80 -8.49
C LEU A 685 -27.29 -15.86 -9.27
N GLN A 686 -26.71 -14.98 -10.08
CA GLN A 686 -27.48 -14.07 -10.95
C GLN A 686 -28.24 -14.86 -12.02
N ILE A 687 -27.61 -15.87 -12.63
CA ILE A 687 -28.25 -16.73 -13.63
C ILE A 687 -29.40 -17.53 -12.99
N ILE A 688 -29.21 -18.07 -11.79
CA ILE A 688 -30.26 -18.80 -11.05
C ILE A 688 -31.43 -17.87 -10.74
N ILE A 689 -31.17 -16.67 -10.21
CA ILE A 689 -32.20 -15.66 -9.92
C ILE A 689 -32.96 -15.28 -11.20
N GLN A 690 -32.25 -15.03 -12.31
CA GLN A 690 -32.85 -14.72 -13.61
C GLN A 690 -33.69 -15.87 -14.17
N ARG A 691 -33.29 -17.13 -13.97
CA ARG A 691 -33.99 -18.31 -14.49
C ARG A 691 -35.19 -18.72 -13.64
N LEU A 692 -35.06 -18.68 -12.32
CA LEU A 692 -36.20 -18.85 -11.40
C LEU A 692 -37.28 -17.80 -11.66
N ALA A 693 -36.87 -16.58 -12.01
CA ALA A 693 -37.77 -15.51 -12.42
C ALA A 693 -38.33 -15.62 -13.85
N ALA A 694 -37.61 -16.28 -14.76
CA ALA A 694 -38.01 -16.38 -16.17
C ALA A 694 -39.05 -17.50 -16.44
N GLY A 695 -39.35 -18.37 -15.47
CA GLY A 695 -40.14 -19.58 -15.69
C GLY A 695 -41.66 -19.40 -15.73
N ASP A 696 -42.30 -19.93 -16.77
CA ASP A 696 -43.77 -20.14 -16.93
C ASP A 696 -44.34 -21.24 -15.97
N ARG A 697 -43.78 -21.45 -14.78
CA ARG A 697 -44.16 -22.57 -13.88
C ARG A 697 -44.75 -22.08 -12.54
N PRO A 698 -45.88 -22.65 -12.07
CA PRO A 698 -46.47 -22.30 -10.78
C PRO A 698 -45.51 -22.55 -9.61
N GLY A 699 -45.34 -21.57 -8.71
CA GLY A 699 -44.56 -21.72 -7.46
C GLY A 699 -43.05 -21.45 -7.58
N ALA A 700 -42.56 -20.88 -8.68
CA ALA A 700 -41.17 -20.42 -8.81
C ALA A 700 -40.87 -19.20 -7.92
N GLU A 701 -41.87 -18.34 -7.70
CA GLU A 701 -41.75 -17.08 -6.94
C GLU A 701 -41.60 -17.30 -5.43
N GLU A 702 -42.40 -18.20 -4.82
CA GLU A 702 -42.27 -18.58 -3.40
C GLU A 702 -40.88 -19.14 -3.04
N ARG A 703 -40.20 -19.74 -4.02
CA ARG A 703 -38.88 -20.36 -3.85
C ARG A 703 -37.72 -19.39 -4.08
N ALA A 704 -37.90 -18.42 -4.98
CA ALA A 704 -36.94 -17.33 -5.20
C ALA A 704 -36.98 -16.26 -4.10
N TRP A 705 -38.14 -16.10 -3.45
CA TRP A 705 -38.44 -15.04 -2.49
C TRP A 705 -37.49 -14.92 -1.29
N PRO A 706 -37.07 -16.00 -0.60
CA PRO A 706 -36.14 -15.90 0.53
C PRO A 706 -34.74 -15.43 0.12
N LEU A 707 -34.28 -15.81 -1.08
CA LEU A 707 -33.00 -15.40 -1.66
C LEU A 707 -33.04 -13.92 -2.11
N LEU A 708 -34.20 -13.48 -2.62
CA LEU A 708 -34.44 -12.09 -3.04
C LEU A 708 -34.63 -11.12 -1.87
N GLN A 709 -35.14 -11.58 -0.72
CA GLN A 709 -35.41 -10.75 0.46
C GLN A 709 -34.16 -10.32 1.25
N ARG A 710 -33.04 -11.06 1.14
CA ARG A 710 -31.90 -10.93 2.07
C ARG A 710 -30.56 -10.60 1.42
N ALA A 711 -30.48 -10.59 0.09
CA ALA A 711 -29.38 -9.97 -0.65
C ALA A 711 -29.59 -8.45 -0.63
N PRO A 712 -28.68 -7.65 -0.05
CA PRO A 712 -28.85 -6.22 -0.07
C PRO A 712 -28.65 -5.72 -1.49
N TYR A 713 -29.68 -5.01 -1.94
CA TYR A 713 -29.76 -4.14 -3.10
C TYR A 713 -30.34 -4.77 -4.38
N LEU A 714 -31.67 -4.78 -4.42
CA LEU A 714 -32.51 -3.94 -5.32
C LEU A 714 -32.43 -4.07 -6.83
N PHE A 715 -31.33 -4.52 -7.41
CA PHE A 715 -31.22 -4.58 -8.87
C PHE A 715 -32.04 -5.73 -9.42
N GLY A 716 -32.01 -6.90 -8.74
CA GLY A 716 -32.83 -8.06 -9.09
C GLY A 716 -34.33 -7.82 -8.89
N LEU A 717 -34.73 -7.27 -7.75
CA LEU A 717 -36.15 -7.01 -7.45
C LEU A 717 -36.73 -5.91 -8.36
N ALA A 718 -35.96 -4.85 -8.64
CA ALA A 718 -36.36 -3.84 -9.62
C ALA A 718 -36.42 -4.45 -11.02
N PHE A 719 -35.47 -5.29 -11.44
CA PHE A 719 -35.48 -5.94 -12.76
C PHE A 719 -36.73 -6.82 -12.98
N LEU A 720 -37.17 -7.55 -11.96
CA LEU A 720 -38.37 -8.39 -12.02
C LEU A 720 -39.69 -7.60 -12.02
N LEU A 721 -39.72 -6.48 -11.31
CA LEU A 721 -40.82 -5.50 -11.40
C LEU A 721 -40.81 -4.76 -12.75
N MET A 722 -39.64 -4.57 -13.35
CA MET A 722 -39.44 -3.84 -14.62
C MET A 722 -39.80 -4.68 -15.88
N ASP A 723 -39.81 -6.02 -15.81
CA ASP A 723 -40.24 -6.90 -16.91
C ASP A 723 -41.77 -7.17 -16.93
N GLY A 724 -42.53 -6.54 -16.03
CA GLY A 724 -44.00 -6.61 -16.02
C GLY A 724 -44.60 -7.95 -15.59
N ARG A 725 -43.82 -8.84 -14.97
CA ARG A 725 -44.26 -10.18 -14.54
C ARG A 725 -44.87 -10.22 -13.12
N LEU A 726 -44.75 -9.14 -12.33
CA LEU A 726 -45.31 -9.03 -10.98
C LEU A 726 -46.09 -7.72 -10.82
N GLN A 727 -47.37 -7.79 -10.42
CA GLN A 727 -48.21 -6.62 -10.10
C GLN A 727 -48.27 -6.35 -8.60
N ALA A 728 -48.54 -5.08 -8.24
CA ALA A 728 -48.53 -4.57 -6.87
C ALA A 728 -49.62 -5.16 -5.93
N GLY A 729 -50.41 -6.14 -6.39
CA GLY A 729 -51.44 -6.82 -5.61
C GLY A 729 -51.24 -8.33 -5.46
N ASP A 730 -50.18 -8.90 -6.02
CA ASP A 730 -50.12 -10.36 -6.21
C ASP A 730 -49.76 -11.14 -4.93
N PHE A 731 -49.22 -10.51 -3.87
CA PHE A 731 -48.80 -11.24 -2.66
C PHE A 731 -48.93 -10.51 -1.30
N PRO A 732 -49.21 -11.23 -0.20
CA PRO A 732 -49.15 -10.70 1.17
C PRO A 732 -47.70 -10.54 1.66
N GLY A 733 -47.33 -9.36 2.16
CA GLY A 733 -46.01 -9.08 2.75
C GLY A 733 -45.20 -7.94 2.10
N MET A 734 -45.73 -7.34 1.03
CA MET A 734 -45.14 -6.16 0.37
C MET A 734 -44.94 -4.98 1.34
N GLU A 735 -45.83 -4.85 2.32
CA GLU A 735 -45.81 -3.77 3.32
C GLU A 735 -44.66 -3.94 4.35
N GLU A 736 -44.34 -5.17 4.76
CA GLU A 736 -43.20 -5.49 5.63
C GLU A 736 -41.86 -5.27 4.91
N LEU A 737 -41.80 -5.65 3.63
CA LEU A 737 -40.62 -5.44 2.77
C LEU A 737 -40.37 -3.95 2.55
N MET A 738 -41.43 -3.15 2.39
CA MET A 738 -41.37 -1.68 2.33
C MET A 738 -40.94 -1.03 3.65
N LYS A 739 -41.26 -1.62 4.81
CA LYS A 739 -40.76 -1.16 6.13
C LYS A 739 -39.27 -1.43 6.33
N ILE A 740 -38.78 -2.61 5.93
CA ILE A 740 -37.34 -2.94 5.92
C ILE A 740 -36.59 -2.02 4.94
N PHE A 741 -37.23 -1.68 3.82
CA PHE A 741 -36.78 -0.67 2.85
C PHE A 741 -36.63 0.74 3.44
N HIS A 742 -37.55 1.16 4.31
CA HIS A 742 -37.48 2.46 4.98
C HIS A 742 -36.37 2.51 6.02
N GLY A 743 -36.05 1.39 6.68
CA GLY A 743 -34.96 1.30 7.66
C GLY A 743 -33.55 1.42 7.08
N SER A 744 -33.38 1.12 5.79
CA SER A 744 -32.09 1.20 5.05
C SER A 744 -31.88 2.54 4.32
N MET A 745 -32.83 3.48 4.41
CA MET A 745 -32.84 4.78 3.70
C MET A 745 -31.76 5.79 4.15
N SER A 746 -30.99 5.52 5.21
CA SER A 746 -29.96 6.45 5.69
C SER A 746 -28.59 6.32 4.97
N ALA A 747 -28.45 5.40 4.01
CA ALA A 747 -27.14 5.06 3.42
C ALA A 747 -26.83 5.70 2.05
N SER A 748 -27.81 6.10 1.22
CA SER A 748 -27.56 6.82 -0.05
C SER A 748 -28.81 7.46 -0.68
N PRO A 749 -28.98 8.79 -0.61
CA PRO A 749 -30.09 9.51 -1.24
C PRO A 749 -30.16 9.39 -2.77
N ALA A 750 -29.01 9.23 -3.44
CA ALA A 750 -28.94 9.16 -4.90
C ALA A 750 -29.54 7.86 -5.46
N LEU A 751 -29.26 6.71 -4.82
CA LEU A 751 -29.83 5.42 -5.20
C LEU A 751 -31.34 5.37 -4.94
N PHE A 752 -31.79 6.02 -3.87
CA PHE A 752 -33.22 6.15 -3.55
C PHE A 752 -33.97 6.97 -4.60
N GLY A 753 -33.41 8.12 -5.00
CA GLY A 753 -33.97 8.95 -6.07
C GLY A 753 -34.05 8.22 -7.42
N GLN A 754 -32.99 7.50 -7.80
CA GLN A 754 -32.96 6.68 -9.01
C GLN A 754 -34.02 5.58 -9.01
N ALA A 755 -34.17 4.85 -7.91
CA ALA A 755 -35.19 3.82 -7.75
C ALA A 755 -36.62 4.40 -7.87
N CYS A 756 -36.87 5.58 -7.28
CA CYS A 756 -38.15 6.26 -7.42
C CYS A 756 -38.41 6.71 -8.87
N CYS A 757 -37.39 7.14 -9.61
CA CYS A 757 -37.53 7.49 -11.03
C CYS A 757 -37.88 6.30 -11.92
N LEU A 758 -37.25 5.16 -11.66
CA LEU A 758 -37.53 3.90 -12.35
C LEU A 758 -38.95 3.41 -12.04
N ALA A 759 -39.37 3.49 -10.78
CA ALA A 759 -40.73 3.17 -10.36
C ALA A 759 -41.76 4.07 -11.06
N ARG A 760 -41.49 5.38 -11.18
CA ARG A 760 -42.33 6.31 -11.94
C ARG A 760 -42.38 5.98 -13.44
N ALA A 761 -41.24 5.63 -14.04
CA ALA A 761 -41.16 5.25 -15.45
C ALA A 761 -41.88 3.92 -15.76
N GLY A 762 -41.99 3.04 -14.77
CA GLY A 762 -42.81 1.81 -14.79
C GLY A 762 -44.27 2.01 -14.40
N ASN A 763 -44.77 3.24 -14.31
CA ASN A 763 -46.15 3.60 -13.91
C ASN A 763 -46.56 3.15 -12.49
N LEU A 764 -45.62 2.96 -11.57
CA LEU A 764 -45.94 2.66 -10.18
C LEU A 764 -46.42 3.92 -9.45
N PRO A 765 -47.49 3.85 -8.64
CA PRO A 765 -47.96 4.98 -7.85
C PRO A 765 -46.93 5.34 -6.78
N LEU A 766 -46.45 6.58 -6.81
CA LEU A 766 -45.52 7.13 -5.83
C LEU A 766 -46.25 8.02 -4.83
N ASP A 767 -45.91 7.92 -3.55
CA ASP A 767 -46.32 8.90 -2.56
C ASP A 767 -45.62 10.27 -2.81
N PRO A 768 -46.08 11.36 -2.18
CA PRO A 768 -45.50 12.69 -2.41
C PRO A 768 -44.01 12.81 -2.04
N ALA A 769 -43.50 12.03 -1.09
CA ALA A 769 -42.08 12.07 -0.70
C ALA A 769 -41.20 11.36 -1.73
N ARG A 770 -41.64 10.21 -2.25
CA ARG A 770 -40.98 9.47 -3.33
C ARG A 770 -41.06 10.20 -4.66
N THR A 771 -42.18 10.88 -4.91
CA THR A 771 -42.32 11.76 -6.08
C THR A 771 -41.29 12.89 -6.03
N ARG A 772 -41.14 13.57 -4.89
CA ARG A 772 -40.11 14.60 -4.70
C ARG A 772 -38.69 14.06 -4.84
N ALA A 773 -38.41 12.86 -4.33
CA ALA A 773 -37.09 12.22 -4.46
C ALA A 773 -36.77 11.87 -5.91
N ALA A 774 -37.75 11.37 -6.67
CA ALA A 774 -37.60 11.14 -8.10
C ALA A 774 -37.35 12.46 -8.85
N ASP A 775 -38.11 13.51 -8.54
CA ASP A 775 -37.95 14.81 -9.18
C ASP A 775 -36.59 15.47 -8.87
N SER A 776 -36.12 15.38 -7.63
CA SER A 776 -34.79 15.89 -7.23
C SER A 776 -33.69 15.17 -7.99
N TRP A 777 -33.75 13.83 -8.05
CA TRP A 777 -32.72 13.04 -8.73
C TRP A 777 -32.70 13.29 -10.25
N LEU A 778 -33.87 13.39 -10.89
CA LEU A 778 -33.95 13.73 -12.31
C LEU A 778 -33.43 15.13 -12.59
N ALA A 779 -33.68 16.09 -11.71
CA ALA A 779 -33.14 17.45 -11.84
C ALA A 779 -31.61 17.48 -11.69
N GLU A 780 -31.07 16.87 -10.63
CA GLU A 780 -29.63 16.88 -10.29
C GLU A 780 -28.80 16.05 -11.28
N THR A 781 -29.26 14.84 -11.59
CA THR A 781 -28.57 13.92 -12.51
C THR A 781 -28.74 14.39 -13.96
N GLY A 782 -29.91 14.93 -14.30
CA GLY A 782 -30.13 15.55 -15.61
C GLY A 782 -29.23 16.75 -15.83
N ALA A 783 -29.06 17.63 -14.84
CA ALA A 783 -28.11 18.72 -14.91
C ALA A 783 -26.66 18.21 -15.07
N SER A 784 -26.30 17.15 -14.34
CA SER A 784 -24.97 16.51 -14.45
C SER A 784 -24.71 15.94 -15.85
N VAL A 785 -25.67 15.22 -16.42
CA VAL A 785 -25.57 14.67 -17.78
C VAL A 785 -25.47 15.79 -18.82
N LEU A 786 -26.27 16.85 -18.70
CA LEU A 786 -26.20 18.00 -19.61
C LEU A 786 -24.87 18.75 -19.49
N HIS A 787 -24.34 18.90 -18.28
CA HIS A 787 -23.05 19.56 -18.02
C HIS A 787 -21.88 18.85 -18.69
N THR A 788 -21.97 17.54 -18.93
CA THR A 788 -20.91 16.82 -19.67
C THR A 788 -20.82 17.25 -21.14
N GLY A 789 -21.90 17.81 -21.72
CA GLY A 789 -22.00 18.08 -23.15
C GLY A 789 -22.11 16.81 -24.02
N CYS A 790 -22.09 15.63 -23.41
CA CYS A 790 -22.03 14.34 -24.11
C CYS A 790 -23.41 13.71 -24.36
N PHE A 791 -24.52 14.39 -24.04
CA PHE A 791 -25.86 13.91 -24.36
C PHE A 791 -26.43 14.65 -25.57
N SER A 792 -26.70 13.93 -26.67
CA SER A 792 -27.24 14.52 -27.89
C SER A 792 -28.74 14.30 -27.99
N GLY A 793 -29.53 15.24 -27.46
CA GLY A 793 -30.99 15.12 -27.43
C GLY A 793 -31.64 14.96 -28.81
N LYS A 794 -31.14 15.67 -29.84
CA LYS A 794 -31.63 15.56 -31.23
C LYS A 794 -31.34 14.18 -31.82
N TRP A 795 -30.11 13.68 -31.65
CA TRP A 795 -29.73 12.35 -32.14
C TRP A 795 -30.47 11.25 -31.38
N TYR A 796 -30.57 11.37 -30.05
CA TYR A 796 -31.25 10.41 -29.20
C TYR A 796 -32.73 10.28 -29.59
N ALA A 797 -33.41 11.43 -29.77
CA ALA A 797 -34.78 11.44 -30.28
C ALA A 797 -34.88 10.77 -31.66
N ALA A 798 -34.00 11.11 -32.61
CA ALA A 798 -34.03 10.47 -33.93
C ALA A 798 -33.76 8.95 -33.89
N ARG A 799 -32.86 8.50 -33.00
CA ARG A 799 -32.44 7.10 -32.87
C ARG A 799 -33.48 6.23 -32.18
N TYR A 800 -34.14 6.76 -31.15
CA TYR A 800 -35.04 6.00 -30.27
C TYR A 800 -36.52 6.39 -30.39
N SER A 801 -36.90 7.41 -31.19
CA SER A 801 -38.30 7.82 -31.43
C SER A 801 -39.24 6.73 -31.96
N ARG A 802 -38.73 5.58 -32.42
CA ARG A 802 -39.52 4.45 -32.91
C ARG A 802 -39.74 3.35 -31.85
N THR A 803 -39.25 3.50 -30.62
CA THR A 803 -39.58 2.57 -29.52
C THR A 803 -41.02 2.77 -29.04
N PRO A 804 -41.67 1.76 -28.42
CA PRO A 804 -43.12 1.73 -28.16
C PRO A 804 -43.68 2.83 -27.22
N HIS A 805 -42.85 3.77 -26.77
CA HIS A 805 -43.17 4.77 -25.75
C HIS A 805 -43.30 6.22 -26.28
N HIS A 806 -43.37 6.39 -27.62
CA HIS A 806 -43.43 7.71 -28.29
C HIS A 806 -44.81 8.09 -28.84
N GLY A 807 -45.87 7.94 -28.03
CA GLY A 807 -47.19 8.52 -28.30
C GLY A 807 -47.32 9.98 -27.81
N PRO A 808 -48.49 10.62 -27.99
CA PRO A 808 -48.79 11.91 -27.35
C PRO A 808 -48.66 11.75 -25.82
N GLY A 809 -47.62 12.34 -25.22
CA GLY A 809 -47.24 12.12 -23.81
C GLY A 809 -45.84 11.52 -23.58
N ALA A 810 -45.04 11.32 -24.63
CA ALA A 810 -43.68 10.76 -24.53
C ALA A 810 -42.76 11.58 -23.59
N GLN A 811 -41.96 10.86 -22.78
CA GLN A 811 -40.95 11.49 -21.91
C GLN A 811 -39.90 12.26 -22.75
N PRO A 812 -39.40 13.42 -22.27
CA PRO A 812 -38.29 14.12 -22.90
C PRO A 812 -37.07 13.20 -23.10
N PRO A 813 -36.28 13.32 -24.19
CA PRO A 813 -35.16 12.42 -24.49
C PRO A 813 -34.17 12.21 -23.34
N LEU A 814 -33.84 13.28 -22.61
CA LEU A 814 -32.97 13.18 -21.44
C LEU A 814 -33.62 12.38 -20.31
N SER A 815 -34.90 12.61 -20.04
CA SER A 815 -35.65 11.84 -19.05
C SER A 815 -35.67 10.35 -19.43
N HIS A 816 -35.92 10.03 -20.71
CA HIS A 816 -35.89 8.66 -21.21
C HIS A 816 -34.50 8.03 -21.04
N TYR A 817 -33.43 8.77 -21.35
CA TYR A 817 -32.06 8.29 -21.16
C TYR A 817 -31.75 7.99 -19.68
N LEU A 818 -32.07 8.91 -18.77
CA LEU A 818 -31.81 8.76 -17.35
C LEU A 818 -32.58 7.59 -16.73
N THR A 819 -33.80 7.31 -17.21
CA THR A 819 -34.66 6.29 -16.64
C THR A 819 -34.55 4.93 -17.33
N ARG A 820 -34.10 4.86 -18.59
CA ARG A 820 -34.16 3.61 -19.36
C ARG A 820 -32.82 3.09 -19.89
N THR A 821 -31.73 3.85 -19.77
CA THR A 821 -30.45 3.43 -20.36
C THR A 821 -29.92 2.09 -19.86
N LEU A 822 -30.06 1.78 -18.58
CA LEU A 822 -29.59 0.50 -18.04
C LEU A 822 -30.46 -0.69 -18.46
N LEU A 823 -31.71 -0.43 -18.83
CA LEU A 823 -32.68 -1.43 -19.30
C LEU A 823 -32.54 -1.68 -20.80
N ASP A 824 -32.60 -0.59 -21.57
CA ASP A 824 -32.66 -0.63 -23.03
C ASP A 824 -31.26 -0.58 -23.65
N LEU A 825 -30.22 -0.40 -22.82
CA LEU A 825 -28.82 -0.22 -23.21
C LEU A 825 -28.66 0.92 -24.24
N THR A 826 -29.40 2.00 -24.05
CA THR A 826 -29.43 3.13 -24.99
C THR A 826 -28.16 3.95 -24.89
N SER A 827 -27.49 4.15 -26.02
CA SER A 827 -26.40 5.11 -26.16
C SER A 827 -26.90 6.56 -26.00
N PRO A 828 -26.18 7.43 -25.27
CA PRO A 828 -26.53 8.86 -25.10
C PRO A 828 -26.25 9.72 -26.35
N ASN A 829 -25.36 9.25 -27.21
CA ASN A 829 -24.86 9.95 -28.39
C ASN A 829 -24.23 8.92 -29.37
N PRO A 830 -23.90 9.29 -30.63
CA PRO A 830 -23.35 8.37 -31.62
C PRO A 830 -21.91 7.90 -31.37
N LEU A 831 -21.16 8.58 -30.51
CA LEU A 831 -19.76 8.28 -30.18
C LEU A 831 -19.61 7.45 -28.89
N PHE A 832 -20.73 7.07 -28.27
CA PHE A 832 -20.75 6.26 -27.04
C PHE A 832 -21.65 5.05 -27.24
N ASP A 833 -21.08 3.85 -27.27
CA ASP A 833 -21.82 2.58 -27.33
C ASP A 833 -21.94 2.00 -25.91
N THR A 834 -23.15 2.12 -25.33
CA THR A 834 -23.44 1.64 -23.97
C THR A 834 -23.25 0.12 -23.84
N ARG A 835 -23.51 -0.68 -24.89
CA ARG A 835 -23.33 -2.13 -24.85
C ARG A 835 -21.86 -2.51 -24.88
N PHE A 836 -21.11 -1.88 -25.78
CA PHE A 836 -19.67 -2.08 -25.88
C PHE A 836 -18.96 -1.66 -24.58
N TYR A 837 -19.31 -0.50 -24.04
CA TYR A 837 -18.72 0.01 -22.81
C TYR A 837 -18.96 -0.93 -21.62
N LEU A 838 -20.21 -1.36 -21.41
CA LEU A 838 -20.55 -2.26 -20.30
C LEU A 838 -19.98 -3.68 -20.49
N GLY A 839 -19.81 -4.15 -21.72
CA GLY A 839 -19.17 -5.42 -22.01
C GLY A 839 -17.68 -5.46 -21.62
N ASN A 840 -16.98 -4.33 -21.75
CA ASN A 840 -15.56 -4.19 -21.40
C ASN A 840 -15.34 -3.66 -19.98
N CYS A 841 -16.34 -2.98 -19.39
CA CYS A 841 -16.33 -2.48 -18.01
C CYS A 841 -17.46 -3.09 -17.15
N PRO A 842 -17.54 -4.42 -16.99
CA PRO A 842 -18.68 -5.08 -16.34
C PRO A 842 -18.81 -4.76 -14.85
N HIS A 843 -17.71 -4.34 -14.21
CA HIS A 843 -17.70 -3.91 -12.81
C HIS A 843 -18.61 -2.70 -12.56
N ILE A 844 -18.83 -1.84 -13.57
CA ILE A 844 -19.69 -0.64 -13.47
C ILE A 844 -21.17 -1.04 -13.33
N PHE A 845 -21.56 -2.19 -13.89
CA PHE A 845 -22.94 -2.69 -13.82
C PHE A 845 -23.38 -3.01 -12.38
N GLY A 846 -22.44 -3.45 -11.54
CA GLY A 846 -22.69 -3.78 -10.13
C GLY A 846 -22.99 -2.57 -9.24
N TYR A 847 -22.74 -1.35 -9.71
CA TYR A 847 -22.91 -0.11 -8.92
C TYR A 847 -24.17 0.70 -9.30
N GLY A 848 -24.93 0.28 -10.31
CA GLY A 848 -26.18 0.95 -10.72
C GLY A 848 -26.02 2.36 -11.31
N LEU A 849 -24.79 2.78 -11.64
CA LEU A 849 -24.50 4.11 -12.17
C LEU A 849 -24.85 4.22 -13.67
N LEU A 850 -25.20 5.42 -14.13
CA LEU A 850 -25.41 5.68 -15.56
C LEU A 850 -24.07 5.55 -16.32
N PRO A 851 -23.99 4.75 -17.40
CA PRO A 851 -22.73 4.47 -18.11
C PRO A 851 -21.97 5.72 -18.54
N LEU A 852 -22.68 6.76 -18.99
CA LEU A 852 -22.05 8.04 -19.38
C LEU A 852 -21.40 8.81 -18.23
N LEU A 853 -21.97 8.73 -17.01
CA LEU A 853 -21.43 9.41 -15.83
C LEU A 853 -20.36 8.57 -15.12
N ALA A 854 -20.46 7.24 -15.24
CA ALA A 854 -19.49 6.31 -14.68
C ALA A 854 -18.26 6.09 -15.57
N ARG A 855 -18.19 6.74 -16.75
CA ARG A 855 -17.10 6.56 -17.70
C ARG A 855 -15.76 6.92 -17.05
N SER A 856 -14.93 5.91 -16.79
CA SER A 856 -13.59 6.08 -16.19
C SER A 856 -12.48 5.77 -17.19
N ASP A 857 -12.67 4.77 -18.06
CA ASP A 857 -11.80 4.46 -19.19
C ASP A 857 -12.37 5.06 -20.48
N THR A 858 -11.82 6.20 -20.89
CA THR A 858 -12.32 6.98 -22.04
C THR A 858 -11.97 6.35 -23.39
N ARG A 859 -11.13 5.31 -23.41
CA ARG A 859 -10.74 4.53 -24.60
C ARG A 859 -11.77 3.46 -24.98
N LEU A 860 -12.68 3.13 -24.07
CA LEU A 860 -13.66 2.05 -24.23
C LEU A 860 -15.07 2.56 -24.55
N THR A 861 -15.22 3.85 -24.85
CA THR A 861 -16.53 4.51 -24.99
C THR A 861 -17.30 4.03 -26.23
N SER A 862 -16.61 3.74 -27.34
CA SER A 862 -17.14 2.98 -28.48
C SER A 862 -15.99 2.34 -29.27
N PRO A 863 -16.25 1.36 -30.14
CA PRO A 863 -15.21 0.81 -31.04
C PRO A 863 -14.65 1.84 -32.02
N GLU A 864 -15.44 2.84 -32.41
CA GLU A 864 -15.12 3.79 -33.48
C GLU A 864 -14.64 5.17 -32.98
N PHE A 865 -14.67 5.42 -31.67
CA PHE A 865 -14.26 6.69 -31.09
C PHE A 865 -13.48 6.49 -29.79
N ASP A 866 -12.21 6.94 -29.81
CA ASP A 866 -11.32 6.99 -28.66
C ASP A 866 -11.10 8.45 -28.27
N GLU A 867 -11.60 8.83 -27.09
CA GLU A 867 -11.49 10.20 -26.56
C GLU A 867 -10.03 10.63 -26.33
N GLU A 868 -9.12 9.68 -26.05
CA GLU A 868 -7.71 9.99 -25.81
C GLU A 868 -6.99 10.31 -27.12
N SER A 869 -7.17 9.45 -28.14
CA SER A 869 -6.70 9.71 -29.50
C SER A 869 -7.29 11.01 -30.08
N TYR A 870 -8.57 11.29 -29.82
CA TYR A 870 -9.21 12.55 -30.26
C TYR A 870 -8.62 13.78 -29.56
N LYS A 871 -8.33 13.70 -28.26
CA LYS A 871 -7.70 14.80 -27.51
C LYS A 871 -6.29 15.11 -28.00
N GLU A 872 -5.51 14.10 -28.39
CA GLU A 872 -4.16 14.28 -28.95
C GLU A 872 -4.19 15.03 -30.29
N LEU A 873 -5.22 14.80 -31.11
CA LEU A 873 -5.37 15.44 -32.42
C LEU A 873 -5.93 16.86 -32.36
N HIS A 874 -6.57 17.25 -31.24
CA HIS A 874 -7.24 18.54 -31.07
C HIS A 874 -6.60 19.34 -29.93
N ALA A 875 -5.47 19.99 -30.23
CA ALA A 875 -4.65 20.73 -29.26
C ALA A 875 -5.40 21.80 -28.43
N CYS A 876 -6.52 22.33 -28.94
CA CYS A 876 -7.39 23.25 -28.19
C CYS A 876 -7.98 22.62 -26.92
N LEU A 877 -8.09 21.29 -26.86
CA LEU A 877 -8.61 20.55 -25.72
C LEU A 877 -7.56 20.26 -24.63
N LEU A 878 -6.28 20.51 -24.89
CA LEU A 878 -5.20 20.27 -23.92
C LEU A 878 -5.27 21.20 -22.69
N TYR A 879 -5.91 22.36 -22.86
CA TYR A 879 -6.03 23.40 -21.82
C TYR A 879 -7.48 23.75 -21.49
N SER A 880 -8.44 22.99 -22.01
CA SER A 880 -9.87 23.22 -21.79
C SER A 880 -10.45 22.20 -20.80
N ASN A 881 -11.46 22.61 -20.04
CA ASN A 881 -12.29 21.69 -19.26
C ASN A 881 -13.42 21.05 -20.10
N GLU A 882 -13.39 21.20 -21.43
CA GLU A 882 -14.38 20.62 -22.34
C GLU A 882 -14.09 19.13 -22.56
N SER A 883 -15.14 18.29 -22.57
CA SER A 883 -14.99 16.87 -22.86
C SER A 883 -14.62 16.65 -24.33
N PRO A 884 -13.62 15.80 -24.65
CA PRO A 884 -13.27 15.46 -26.04
C PRO A 884 -14.46 14.95 -26.85
N MET A 885 -15.32 14.14 -26.24
CA MET A 885 -16.57 13.67 -26.84
C MET A 885 -17.57 14.81 -27.08
N ALA A 886 -17.74 15.74 -26.12
CA ALA A 886 -18.61 16.91 -26.31
C ALA A 886 -18.13 17.80 -27.45
N HIS A 887 -16.81 18.01 -27.56
CA HIS A 887 -16.19 18.74 -28.66
C HIS A 887 -16.39 18.02 -30.00
N ALA A 888 -16.20 16.70 -30.05
CA ALA A 888 -16.43 15.88 -31.24
C ALA A 888 -17.89 15.86 -31.70
N LEU A 889 -18.84 15.90 -30.77
CA LEU A 889 -20.27 16.00 -31.09
C LEU A 889 -20.64 17.35 -31.72
N GLN A 890 -19.91 18.42 -31.40
CA GLN A 890 -20.12 19.76 -31.96
C GLN A 890 -19.40 19.97 -33.30
N THR A 891 -18.18 19.46 -33.42
CA THR A 891 -17.27 19.75 -34.55
C THR A 891 -17.17 18.62 -35.57
N GLY A 892 -17.66 17.42 -35.23
CA GLY A 892 -17.52 16.19 -36.01
C GLY A 892 -16.30 15.35 -35.58
N PRO A 893 -16.34 14.02 -35.75
CA PRO A 893 -15.29 13.11 -35.28
C PRO A 893 -14.06 13.01 -36.22
N CYS A 894 -13.88 13.91 -37.20
CA CYS A 894 -12.82 13.81 -38.23
C CYS A 894 -11.52 14.53 -37.81
N PRO A 895 -10.34 14.09 -38.30
CA PRO A 895 -9.04 14.70 -37.96
C PRO A 895 -8.93 16.15 -38.44
N PRO A 896 -8.06 16.97 -37.83
CA PRO A 896 -7.88 18.37 -38.21
C PRO A 896 -7.51 18.50 -39.69
N GLN A 897 -8.20 19.39 -40.42
CA GLN A 897 -7.79 19.77 -41.77
C GLN A 897 -6.36 20.32 -41.72
N GLU A 898 -5.48 19.81 -42.60
CA GLU A 898 -4.15 20.39 -42.77
C GLU A 898 -4.27 21.90 -42.97
N PRO A 899 -3.40 22.71 -42.35
CA PRO A 899 -3.39 24.14 -42.59
C PRO A 899 -3.11 24.35 -44.08
N SER A 900 -4.12 24.84 -44.81
CA SER A 900 -3.98 25.18 -46.22
C SER A 900 -2.93 26.28 -46.35
N GLY A 901 -1.67 25.89 -46.54
CA GLY A 901 -0.65 26.79 -46.98
C GLY A 901 -0.98 27.26 -48.38
N LYS A 902 -1.28 28.56 -48.54
CA LYS A 902 -0.71 29.44 -49.57
C LYS A 902 -1.30 30.86 -49.53
N THR A 903 -0.42 31.81 -49.21
CA THR A 903 -0.24 33.15 -49.83
C THR A 903 -1.42 34.12 -49.92
N ARG A 904 -1.39 35.22 -49.16
CA ARG A 904 -0.84 36.51 -49.65
C ARG A 904 -0.51 37.45 -48.49
#